data_AF-A0A9W8JB91-F1
#
_entry.id   AF-A0A9W8JB91-F1
#
_cell.length_a   1.000
_cell.length_b   1.000
_cell.length_c   1.000
_cell.angle_alpha   90.00
_cell.angle_beta   90.00
_cell.angle_gamma   90.00
#
_symmetry.space_group_name_H-M   'P 1'
#
loop_
_entity.id
_entity.type
_entity.pdbx_description
1 polymer ?
#
loop_
_entity_poly.entity_id
_entity_poly.type
_entity_poly.pdbx_seq_one_letter_code
_entity_poly.pdbx_strand_id
1 'polypeptide(L)'
;MPTKSHNGVERCELVLDNQKTSSVDVLIWTGKKNGTEVIERDILMDKGIIKSIGHLDVASGLVASYGSRLVVVDAEGAWVTPGIVDVHSHLGDYSSPAMQGATDANSFQGTIEPWLRSLDALNTHDTYPLSIAGGVTTSLILPGSGNAIGGQGFVIKLRETAERSPSSMLLEPPYHINASFPNPNLPRRWRHMKYTSAKKAKEAQDNFCSQALSDEWKDLGEYPDALQWEALVDVLRGRVKVNIHCYEAVDLDALVRLSNEFKFPIAAFHHASEAYLVPDLIKKAHGETPAVALFATNSRYKREAYRSSEFAPRILAQNGITVLMKVDSRHLIYEAQQAFYYGLPYNLALASVTSNAAEVLGMGHRIGYVKEGYDADLVIWDSHPLALGATPKQVFIDGVPQLERAYVTSKPDNFQRLPRVPNFGKEAEQAVAYEGLPPLELKKMPIEKTTVFVNVKNVMQRHPSSGIQTVFKAEDDESPLGVVVVEKGRITCSGDQDSCGLQALQKRGGSDVEFVDLEGGSVAPGLVSFGSPLGLEHINEEPSTNDGVIFDPLTEKVPALLGGDTALIMASDGLEFESRDALLAYRFGVTSAITAPKSSGFYGGLGVHFSTGAAHRMESGAVIQDVTAVHVSVRHFEKPSISTQIATLRRLLHGKADGMVGHYFEKVRSGHIPLVIEAHSADIIATLIILKKEIEAESRIPLKITITGAAEAHLLANELAEAGIGVILVPSRSFPYVWEDRRILPGPPLTNQSSIMALHAANVVVGIGCQEIWDARNLPFDVAWAAIEAGGRLSREDAIAIGSWNIERLLGVDRDADSIELVATRGGDLLDFHSKNTVRI
;
A
#
# COMPACT_ATOMS: atom_id res chain seq x y z
N MET A 1 -5.21 -33.01 -5.12
CA MET A 1 -5.67 -33.75 -6.32
C MET A 1 -7.03 -34.33 -5.99
N PRO A 2 -8.09 -33.87 -6.66
CA PRO A 2 -8.51 -34.47 -7.93
C PRO A 2 -7.83 -33.88 -9.16
N THR A 3 -8.16 -34.41 -10.34
CA THR A 3 -7.49 -34.18 -11.63
C THR A 3 -8.06 -32.99 -12.41
N LYS A 4 -7.18 -32.22 -13.06
CA LYS A 4 -7.57 -31.25 -14.10
C LYS A 4 -8.29 -31.96 -15.24
N SER A 5 -9.60 -31.75 -15.39
CA SER A 5 -10.31 -32.10 -16.62
C SER A 5 -10.16 -30.97 -17.64
N HIS A 6 -9.16 -31.07 -18.51
CA HIS A 6 -9.14 -30.29 -19.75
C HIS A 6 -10.22 -30.83 -20.71
N ASN A 7 -11.46 -30.37 -20.55
CA ASN A 7 -12.54 -30.44 -21.54
C ASN A 7 -13.72 -29.57 -21.08
N GLY A 8 -14.01 -28.50 -21.81
CA GLY A 8 -15.22 -27.68 -21.66
C GLY A 8 -15.28 -26.83 -20.39
N VAL A 9 -15.41 -25.51 -20.54
CA VAL A 9 -15.85 -24.64 -19.44
C VAL A 9 -17.35 -24.85 -19.27
N GLU A 10 -17.76 -25.76 -18.38
CA GLU A 10 -19.14 -25.81 -17.90
C GLU A 10 -19.44 -24.51 -17.16
N ARG A 11 -20.18 -23.61 -17.81
CA ARG A 11 -20.62 -22.35 -17.23
C ARG A 11 -21.70 -22.65 -16.19
N CYS A 12 -21.31 -22.75 -14.93
CA CYS A 12 -22.25 -22.88 -13.82
C CYS A 12 -23.21 -21.68 -13.77
N GLU A 13 -24.49 -21.96 -13.54
CA GLU A 13 -25.52 -20.94 -13.32
C GLU A 13 -25.60 -20.75 -11.79
N LEU A 14 -25.14 -19.62 -11.28
CA LEU A 14 -24.98 -19.39 -9.83
C LEU A 14 -26.16 -18.59 -9.27
N VAL A 15 -26.72 -19.04 -8.14
CA VAL A 15 -27.54 -18.19 -7.27
C VAL A 15 -26.81 -17.99 -5.96
N LEU A 16 -26.66 -16.74 -5.56
CA LEU A 16 -26.38 -16.39 -4.16
C LEU A 16 -27.73 -16.44 -3.43
N ASP A 17 -27.99 -17.53 -2.70
CA ASP A 17 -29.27 -17.85 -2.02
C ASP A 17 -29.13 -17.70 -0.50
N ASN A 18 -30.25 -17.55 0.19
CA ASN A 18 -30.34 -17.10 1.57
C ASN A 18 -31.19 -18.06 2.46
N GLN A 19 -31.16 -19.38 2.17
CA GLN A 19 -31.98 -20.35 2.89
C GLN A 19 -31.39 -20.85 4.23
N LYS A 20 -31.67 -20.04 5.27
CA LYS A 20 -32.38 -20.41 6.53
C LYS A 20 -31.62 -20.41 7.87
N THR A 21 -32.31 -19.83 8.87
CA THR A 21 -32.25 -20.04 10.34
C THR A 21 -31.41 -19.14 11.27
N SER A 22 -30.74 -18.10 10.79
CA SER A 22 -30.35 -16.97 11.67
C SER A 22 -30.38 -15.63 10.91
N SER A 23 -30.60 -14.53 11.62
CA SER A 23 -31.13 -13.28 11.07
C SER A 23 -30.04 -12.29 10.60
N VAL A 24 -29.30 -12.63 9.54
CA VAL A 24 -28.39 -11.70 8.86
C VAL A 24 -28.48 -11.90 7.34
N ASP A 25 -29.09 -10.95 6.63
CA ASP A 25 -29.25 -10.97 5.17
C ASP A 25 -27.97 -10.49 4.44
N VAL A 26 -27.82 -10.89 3.17
CA VAL A 26 -26.66 -10.53 2.33
C VAL A 26 -26.68 -9.05 1.95
N LEU A 27 -25.63 -8.31 2.31
CA LEU A 27 -25.57 -6.85 2.13
C LEU A 27 -24.88 -6.47 0.80
N ILE A 28 -25.69 -6.22 -0.23
CA ILE A 28 -25.19 -5.83 -1.56
C ILE A 28 -25.03 -4.31 -1.63
N TRP A 29 -23.80 -3.82 -1.74
CA TRP A 29 -23.51 -2.46 -2.17
C TRP A 29 -23.61 -2.38 -3.70
N THR A 30 -24.58 -1.65 -4.26
CA THR A 30 -24.89 -1.75 -5.71
C THR A 30 -24.08 -0.80 -6.60
N GLY A 31 -23.38 0.17 -5.99
CA GLY A 31 -22.74 1.31 -6.67
C GLY A 31 -23.69 2.40 -7.15
N LYS A 32 -25.01 2.15 -7.18
CA LYS A 32 -26.01 3.13 -7.63
C LYS A 32 -26.20 4.26 -6.62
N LYS A 33 -26.90 5.32 -7.05
CA LYS A 33 -27.16 6.53 -6.25
C LYS A 33 -25.88 7.15 -5.68
N ASN A 34 -24.85 7.30 -6.51
CA ASN A 34 -23.53 7.81 -6.10
C ASN A 34 -22.90 6.98 -4.95
N GLY A 35 -23.01 5.65 -5.02
CA GLY A 35 -22.47 4.72 -4.04
C GLY A 35 -23.23 4.64 -2.69
N THR A 36 -24.43 5.20 -2.57
CA THR A 36 -25.18 5.16 -1.29
C THR A 36 -26.19 4.02 -1.20
N GLU A 37 -26.43 3.27 -2.28
CA GLU A 37 -27.41 2.18 -2.30
C GLU A 37 -26.81 0.86 -1.79
N VAL A 38 -27.34 0.38 -0.66
CA VAL A 38 -27.16 -0.97 -0.14
C VAL A 38 -28.54 -1.65 -0.12
N ILE A 39 -28.61 -2.93 -0.53
CA ILE A 39 -29.85 -3.73 -0.56
C ILE A 39 -29.60 -5.14 -0.02
N GLU A 40 -30.63 -5.72 0.59
CA GLU A 40 -30.63 -7.09 1.15
C GLU A 40 -31.36 -8.03 0.17
N ARG A 41 -30.65 -8.59 -0.81
CA ARG A 41 -31.25 -9.35 -1.92
C ARG A 41 -30.35 -10.50 -2.37
N ASP A 42 -30.93 -11.41 -3.12
CA ASP A 42 -30.28 -12.54 -3.78
C ASP A 42 -29.82 -12.12 -5.19
N ILE A 43 -28.79 -12.77 -5.73
CA ILE A 43 -28.26 -12.50 -7.08
C ILE A 43 -28.25 -13.78 -7.90
N LEU A 44 -28.88 -13.75 -9.07
CA LEU A 44 -28.78 -14.80 -10.10
C LEU A 44 -27.79 -14.39 -11.19
N MET A 45 -26.81 -15.25 -11.46
CA MET A 45 -25.80 -15.08 -12.52
C MET A 45 -25.87 -16.23 -13.53
N ASP A 46 -25.94 -15.92 -14.83
CA ASP A 46 -25.95 -16.91 -15.91
C ASP A 46 -25.19 -16.36 -17.14
N LYS A 47 -24.34 -17.21 -17.74
CA LYS A 47 -23.49 -16.90 -18.90
C LYS A 47 -22.65 -15.63 -18.71
N GLY A 48 -22.19 -15.42 -17.47
CA GLY A 48 -21.36 -14.28 -17.07
C GLY A 48 -22.06 -12.94 -16.97
N ILE A 49 -23.39 -12.94 -16.91
CA ILE A 49 -24.23 -11.74 -16.75
C ILE A 49 -25.10 -11.89 -15.51
N ILE A 50 -25.25 -10.80 -14.74
CA ILE A 50 -26.23 -10.69 -13.66
C ILE A 50 -27.63 -10.70 -14.30
N LYS A 51 -28.40 -11.77 -14.10
CA LYS A 51 -29.74 -11.91 -14.70
C LYS A 51 -30.82 -11.27 -13.86
N SER A 52 -30.76 -11.42 -12.54
CA SER A 52 -31.73 -10.81 -11.66
C SER A 52 -31.16 -10.49 -10.29
N ILE A 53 -31.71 -9.45 -9.65
CA ILE A 53 -31.42 -9.06 -8.27
C ILE A 53 -32.76 -8.89 -7.56
N GLY A 54 -33.07 -9.75 -6.59
CA GLY A 54 -34.41 -9.81 -6.00
C GLY A 54 -34.47 -10.76 -4.81
N HIS A 55 -35.67 -11.08 -4.33
CA HIS A 55 -35.86 -12.28 -3.50
C HIS A 55 -36.15 -13.44 -4.44
N LEU A 56 -35.30 -14.46 -4.45
CA LEU A 56 -35.26 -15.52 -5.43
C LEU A 56 -35.68 -16.85 -4.78
N ASP A 57 -36.91 -17.29 -5.04
CA ASP A 57 -37.33 -18.63 -4.63
C ASP A 57 -36.72 -19.69 -5.55
N VAL A 58 -35.72 -20.41 -5.04
CA VAL A 58 -35.05 -21.51 -5.75
C VAL A 58 -36.02 -22.64 -6.17
N ALA A 59 -37.13 -22.81 -5.46
CA ALA A 59 -38.14 -23.83 -5.77
C ALA A 59 -39.15 -23.42 -6.84
N SER A 60 -39.14 -22.16 -7.34
CA SER A 60 -40.12 -21.71 -8.33
C SER A 60 -39.59 -20.69 -9.36
N GLY A 61 -40.48 -20.20 -10.23
CA GLY A 61 -40.20 -19.13 -11.18
C GLY A 61 -39.04 -19.40 -12.14
N LEU A 62 -38.23 -18.37 -12.37
CA LEU A 62 -37.06 -18.42 -13.25
C LEU A 62 -35.98 -19.38 -12.72
N VAL A 63 -35.79 -19.45 -11.41
CA VAL A 63 -34.69 -20.18 -10.79
C VAL A 63 -34.87 -21.70 -10.92
N ALA A 64 -36.09 -22.19 -10.70
CA ALA A 64 -36.43 -23.61 -10.87
C ALA A 64 -36.14 -24.15 -12.29
N SER A 65 -36.10 -23.30 -13.31
CA SER A 65 -35.79 -23.69 -14.70
C SER A 65 -34.33 -24.13 -14.92
N TYR A 66 -33.43 -23.78 -14.01
CA TYR A 66 -32.03 -24.20 -14.05
C TYR A 66 -31.85 -25.64 -13.57
N GLY A 67 -32.68 -26.10 -12.63
CA GLY A 67 -32.66 -27.46 -12.10
C GLY A 67 -31.29 -27.83 -11.52
N SER A 68 -30.75 -29.01 -11.89
CA SER A 68 -29.45 -29.49 -11.40
C SER A 68 -28.22 -28.73 -11.93
N ARG A 69 -28.42 -27.72 -12.79
CA ARG A 69 -27.33 -26.83 -13.28
C ARG A 69 -27.10 -25.63 -12.36
N LEU A 70 -28.05 -25.39 -11.45
CA LEU A 70 -27.97 -24.33 -10.46
C LEU A 70 -26.94 -24.71 -9.37
N VAL A 71 -25.97 -23.83 -9.17
CA VAL A 71 -25.07 -23.88 -8.02
C VAL A 71 -25.49 -22.79 -7.06
N VAL A 72 -25.89 -23.19 -5.85
CA VAL A 72 -26.26 -22.29 -4.77
C VAL A 72 -25.04 -22.02 -3.90
N VAL A 73 -24.75 -20.74 -3.64
CA VAL A 73 -23.72 -20.29 -2.69
C VAL A 73 -24.40 -19.43 -1.63
N ASP A 74 -24.41 -19.91 -0.40
CA ASP A 74 -24.79 -19.09 0.76
C ASP A 74 -23.64 -18.12 1.06
N ALA A 75 -23.96 -16.83 1.18
CA ALA A 75 -22.99 -15.80 1.51
C ALA A 75 -22.88 -15.55 3.04
N GLU A 76 -23.78 -16.12 3.85
CA GLU A 76 -23.79 -16.07 5.32
C GLU A 76 -23.87 -14.63 5.88
N GLY A 77 -24.73 -13.78 5.28
CA GLY A 77 -24.86 -12.37 5.65
C GLY A 77 -23.68 -11.46 5.25
N ALA A 78 -22.77 -11.96 4.41
CA ALA A 78 -21.60 -11.21 3.95
C ALA A 78 -21.93 -9.96 3.12
N TRP A 79 -20.96 -9.06 3.04
CA TRP A 79 -20.99 -7.93 2.11
C TRP A 79 -20.66 -8.36 0.69
N VAL A 80 -21.41 -7.85 -0.29
CA VAL A 80 -21.16 -8.05 -1.73
C VAL A 80 -20.98 -6.71 -2.42
N THR A 81 -19.91 -6.59 -3.21
CA THR A 81 -19.64 -5.41 -4.06
C THR A 81 -19.51 -5.84 -5.52
N PRO A 82 -19.54 -4.88 -6.48
CA PRO A 82 -18.95 -5.10 -7.80
C PRO A 82 -17.48 -5.50 -7.66
N GLY A 83 -16.95 -6.12 -8.72
CA GLY A 83 -15.52 -6.29 -8.91
C GLY A 83 -14.76 -4.97 -8.77
N ILE A 84 -13.61 -5.01 -8.11
CA ILE A 84 -12.76 -3.83 -7.94
C ILE A 84 -12.07 -3.51 -9.28
N VAL A 85 -12.08 -2.23 -9.65
CA VAL A 85 -11.63 -1.72 -10.94
C VAL A 85 -10.42 -0.80 -10.72
N ASP A 86 -9.26 -1.23 -11.19
CA ASP A 86 -8.04 -0.43 -11.18
C ASP A 86 -7.97 0.46 -12.42
N VAL A 87 -7.79 1.76 -12.21
CA VAL A 87 -7.77 2.77 -13.27
C VAL A 87 -6.36 3.09 -13.78
N HIS A 88 -5.33 2.53 -13.15
CA HIS A 88 -3.94 2.77 -13.51
C HIS A 88 -3.08 1.60 -13.04
N SER A 89 -2.64 0.76 -13.98
CA SER A 89 -1.88 -0.44 -13.68
C SER A 89 -0.80 -0.68 -14.73
N HIS A 90 0.31 -1.26 -14.29
CA HIS A 90 1.38 -1.85 -15.11
C HIS A 90 1.44 -3.38 -14.96
N LEU A 91 0.36 -4.01 -14.46
CA LEU A 91 0.22 -5.47 -14.49
C LEU A 91 0.31 -5.98 -15.93
N GLY A 92 1.17 -6.96 -16.16
CA GLY A 92 1.45 -7.56 -17.46
C GLY A 92 2.54 -6.87 -18.28
N ASP A 93 2.61 -5.53 -18.34
CA ASP A 93 3.67 -4.81 -19.08
C ASP A 93 4.87 -4.38 -18.19
N TYR A 94 4.72 -4.43 -16.87
CA TYR A 94 5.80 -4.45 -15.88
C TYR A 94 5.61 -5.65 -14.94
N SER A 95 5.78 -6.85 -15.50
CA SER A 95 5.46 -8.12 -14.81
C SER A 95 6.20 -8.29 -13.49
N SER A 96 5.51 -8.83 -12.48
CA SER A 96 6.09 -9.21 -11.19
C SER A 96 6.39 -10.71 -11.12
N PRO A 97 7.55 -11.15 -10.59
CA PRO A 97 8.66 -10.34 -10.12
C PRO A 97 9.38 -9.61 -11.25
N ALA A 98 9.81 -8.37 -10.97
CA ALA A 98 10.47 -7.52 -11.92
C ALA A 98 11.77 -8.17 -12.44
N MET A 99 11.88 -8.23 -13.76
CA MET A 99 13.04 -8.78 -14.48
C MET A 99 13.32 -7.89 -15.68
N GLN A 100 14.58 -7.52 -15.91
CA GLN A 100 14.99 -6.63 -17.01
C GLN A 100 14.53 -7.12 -18.41
N GLY A 101 14.35 -8.43 -18.59
CA GLY A 101 13.84 -9.02 -19.83
C GLY A 101 12.31 -9.02 -19.97
N ALA A 102 11.57 -8.42 -19.04
CA ALA A 102 10.11 -8.37 -18.98
C ALA A 102 9.59 -6.96 -18.60
N THR A 103 10.41 -5.91 -18.79
CA THR A 103 10.03 -4.51 -18.59
C THR A 103 9.65 -3.87 -19.92
N ASP A 104 8.37 -3.87 -20.25
CA ASP A 104 7.85 -3.36 -21.53
C ASP A 104 6.97 -2.10 -21.38
N ALA A 105 6.66 -1.67 -20.16
CA ALA A 105 5.82 -0.51 -19.86
C ALA A 105 6.35 0.84 -20.42
N ASN A 106 7.64 0.97 -20.75
CA ASN A 106 8.22 2.22 -21.28
C ASN A 106 9.15 1.94 -22.46
N SER A 107 9.04 2.74 -23.53
CA SER A 107 9.96 2.70 -24.67
C SER A 107 10.84 3.94 -24.69
N PHE A 108 12.14 3.78 -24.47
CA PHE A 108 13.09 4.91 -24.43
C PHE A 108 13.61 5.34 -25.82
N GLN A 109 12.94 4.95 -26.92
CA GLN A 109 13.37 5.22 -28.29
C GLN A 109 12.88 6.58 -28.85
N GLY A 110 11.94 7.23 -28.17
CA GLY A 110 11.46 8.55 -28.54
C GLY A 110 10.57 9.17 -27.45
N THR A 111 10.44 10.49 -27.44
CA THR A 111 9.56 11.17 -26.46
C THR A 111 8.08 11.15 -26.85
N ILE A 112 7.76 10.71 -28.08
CA ILE A 112 6.43 10.79 -28.67
C ILE A 112 6.11 9.51 -29.45
N GLU A 113 5.38 8.58 -28.84
CA GLU A 113 5.15 7.24 -29.40
C GLU A 113 3.66 6.78 -29.33
N PRO A 114 2.69 7.60 -29.79
CA PRO A 114 1.25 7.33 -29.64
C PRO A 114 0.72 6.11 -30.39
N TRP A 115 1.52 5.49 -31.25
CA TRP A 115 1.19 4.25 -31.96
C TRP A 115 1.43 2.99 -31.11
N LEU A 116 2.27 3.05 -30.07
CA LEU A 116 2.51 1.92 -29.17
C LEU A 116 1.26 1.52 -28.40
N ARG A 117 1.20 0.27 -27.94
CA ARG A 117 0.05 -0.36 -27.28
C ARG A 117 0.54 -1.24 -26.15
N SER A 118 0.10 -1.01 -24.91
CA SER A 118 0.41 -1.92 -23.78
C SER A 118 -0.05 -3.35 -24.07
N LEU A 119 -1.16 -3.52 -24.81
CA LEU A 119 -1.67 -4.81 -25.29
C LEU A 119 -0.64 -5.65 -26.06
N ASP A 120 0.29 -5.02 -26.79
CA ASP A 120 1.27 -5.75 -27.63
C ASP A 120 2.38 -6.42 -26.81
N ALA A 121 2.59 -5.98 -25.57
CA ALA A 121 3.58 -6.51 -24.64
C ALA A 121 2.96 -7.12 -23.36
N LEU A 122 1.63 -7.12 -23.24
CA LEU A 122 0.92 -7.63 -22.07
C LEU A 122 1.21 -9.11 -21.82
N ASN A 123 1.98 -9.41 -20.77
CA ASN A 123 2.25 -10.77 -20.35
C ASN A 123 1.00 -11.41 -19.70
N THR A 124 0.47 -12.47 -20.30
CA THR A 124 -0.69 -13.22 -19.76
C THR A 124 -0.34 -14.17 -18.61
N HIS A 125 0.94 -14.25 -18.23
CA HIS A 125 1.47 -15.11 -17.16
C HIS A 125 1.95 -14.34 -15.91
N ASP A 126 1.61 -13.05 -15.80
CA ASP A 126 1.89 -12.24 -14.60
C ASP A 126 1.04 -12.68 -13.38
N THR A 127 1.36 -12.11 -12.22
CA THR A 127 0.80 -12.33 -10.89
C THR A 127 -0.67 -11.91 -10.70
N TYR A 128 -1.49 -11.91 -11.76
CA TYR A 128 -2.93 -11.63 -11.71
C TYR A 128 -3.69 -12.34 -10.56
N PRO A 129 -3.41 -13.61 -10.20
CA PRO A 129 -4.07 -14.26 -9.07
C PRO A 129 -3.85 -13.56 -7.72
N LEU A 130 -2.74 -12.84 -7.53
CA LEU A 130 -2.52 -12.01 -6.34
C LEU A 130 -3.50 -10.84 -6.33
N SER A 131 -3.56 -10.05 -7.41
CA SER A 131 -4.46 -8.89 -7.54
C SER A 131 -5.94 -9.30 -7.42
N ILE A 132 -6.32 -10.42 -8.05
CA ILE A 132 -7.65 -11.02 -7.92
C ILE A 132 -7.97 -11.37 -6.47
N ALA A 133 -7.00 -11.86 -5.68
CA ALA A 133 -7.22 -12.16 -4.26
C ALA A 133 -7.50 -10.91 -3.40
N GLY A 134 -7.29 -9.71 -3.93
CA GLY A 134 -7.72 -8.43 -3.35
C GLY A 134 -9.09 -7.93 -3.82
N GLY A 135 -9.78 -8.69 -4.67
CA GLY A 135 -11.05 -8.31 -5.29
C GLY A 135 -10.93 -7.61 -6.64
N VAL A 136 -9.72 -7.37 -7.16
CA VAL A 136 -9.50 -6.70 -8.45
C VAL A 136 -9.92 -7.62 -9.61
N THR A 137 -10.93 -7.22 -10.38
CA THR A 137 -11.41 -7.99 -11.55
C THR A 137 -10.98 -7.37 -12.87
N THR A 138 -10.79 -6.06 -12.89
CA THR A 138 -10.53 -5.26 -14.10
C THR A 138 -9.42 -4.26 -13.85
N SER A 139 -8.51 -4.09 -14.81
CA SER A 139 -7.46 -3.07 -14.78
C SER A 139 -7.33 -2.36 -16.12
N LEU A 140 -7.09 -1.04 -16.11
CA LEU A 140 -6.52 -0.33 -17.26
C LEU A 140 -5.00 -0.52 -17.25
N ILE A 141 -4.48 -1.28 -18.22
CA ILE A 141 -3.03 -1.43 -18.41
C ILE A 141 -2.56 -0.32 -19.35
N LEU A 142 -1.64 0.53 -18.90
CA LEU A 142 -1.15 1.68 -19.68
C LEU A 142 0.38 1.74 -19.73
N PRO A 143 0.96 2.33 -20.79
CA PRO A 143 2.36 2.72 -20.78
C PRO A 143 2.69 3.63 -19.59
N GLY A 144 3.90 3.51 -19.07
CA GLY A 144 4.44 4.37 -18.03
C GLY A 144 4.76 5.79 -18.50
N SER A 145 5.47 6.51 -17.64
CA SER A 145 5.73 7.95 -17.78
C SER A 145 7.11 8.33 -18.33
N GLY A 146 7.86 7.38 -18.89
CA GLY A 146 9.16 7.64 -19.55
C GLY A 146 9.05 8.49 -20.83
N ASN A 147 7.84 8.66 -21.37
CA ASN A 147 7.56 9.44 -22.58
C ASN A 147 6.60 10.59 -22.24
N ALA A 148 6.70 11.72 -22.95
CA ALA A 148 5.61 12.71 -22.93
C ALA A 148 4.30 12.11 -23.48
N ILE A 149 4.41 11.08 -24.34
CA ILE A 149 3.32 10.35 -24.97
C ILE A 149 3.74 8.88 -25.12
N GLY A 150 3.37 8.03 -24.15
CA GLY A 150 3.81 6.63 -24.09
C GLY A 150 3.07 5.63 -24.99
N GLY A 151 1.90 6.01 -25.52
CA GLY A 151 1.10 5.11 -26.39
C GLY A 151 -0.35 4.96 -25.95
N GLN A 152 -0.89 3.76 -26.10
CA GLN A 152 -2.29 3.40 -25.92
C GLN A 152 -2.44 2.38 -24.78
N GLY A 153 -3.33 2.68 -23.83
CA GLY A 153 -3.70 1.76 -22.76
C GLY A 153 -4.91 0.89 -23.12
N PHE A 154 -5.10 -0.23 -22.42
CA PHE A 154 -6.18 -1.19 -22.71
C PHE A 154 -6.79 -1.72 -21.42
N VAL A 155 -8.13 -1.81 -21.37
CA VAL A 155 -8.84 -2.39 -20.22
C VAL A 155 -8.96 -3.88 -20.39
N ILE A 156 -8.41 -4.63 -19.43
CA ILE A 156 -8.48 -6.09 -19.37
C ILE A 156 -9.27 -6.52 -18.14
N LYS A 157 -9.87 -7.71 -18.21
CA LYS A 157 -10.29 -8.47 -17.05
C LYS A 157 -9.20 -9.48 -16.70
N LEU A 158 -8.88 -9.62 -15.40
CA LEU A 158 -7.69 -10.34 -14.93
C LEU A 158 -7.79 -11.89 -15.03
N ARG A 159 -8.94 -12.42 -15.46
CA ARG A 159 -9.22 -13.86 -15.59
C ARG A 159 -8.28 -14.60 -16.55
N GLU A 160 -8.05 -15.89 -16.29
CA GLU A 160 -7.56 -16.80 -17.33
C GLU A 160 -8.57 -16.93 -18.49
N THR A 161 -8.07 -17.18 -19.69
CA THR A 161 -8.86 -17.29 -20.92
C THR A 161 -8.48 -18.54 -21.70
N ALA A 162 -9.42 -19.14 -22.44
CA ALA A 162 -9.17 -20.38 -23.19
C ALA A 162 -8.09 -20.22 -24.28
N GLU A 163 -8.01 -19.03 -24.88
CA GLU A 163 -6.99 -18.68 -25.89
C GLU A 163 -5.64 -18.28 -25.27
N ARG A 164 -5.62 -17.91 -23.98
CA ARG A 164 -4.43 -17.45 -23.23
C ARG A 164 -3.67 -16.28 -23.86
N SER A 165 -4.36 -15.51 -24.70
CA SER A 165 -3.79 -14.38 -25.44
C SER A 165 -4.13 -13.04 -24.78
N PRO A 166 -3.30 -11.99 -24.97
CA PRO A 166 -3.62 -10.63 -24.52
C PRO A 166 -4.99 -10.17 -25.03
N SER A 167 -5.28 -10.40 -26.32
CA SER A 167 -6.54 -10.03 -26.97
C SER A 167 -7.77 -10.67 -26.32
N SER A 168 -7.66 -11.89 -25.79
CA SER A 168 -8.78 -12.57 -25.12
C SER A 168 -9.06 -12.07 -23.70
N MET A 169 -8.12 -11.36 -23.07
CA MET A 169 -8.29 -10.73 -21.75
C MET A 169 -8.97 -9.35 -21.83
N LEU A 170 -9.01 -8.72 -23.02
CA LEU A 170 -9.68 -7.44 -23.23
C LEU A 170 -11.14 -7.47 -22.75
N LEU A 171 -11.54 -6.47 -21.98
CA LEU A 171 -12.92 -6.26 -21.55
C LEU A 171 -13.82 -6.03 -22.78
N GLU A 172 -13.37 -5.11 -23.65
CA GLU A 172 -13.95 -4.83 -24.96
C GLU A 172 -12.83 -4.80 -25.99
N PRO A 173 -12.71 -5.81 -26.88
CA PRO A 173 -11.77 -5.72 -27.97
C PRO A 173 -12.16 -4.57 -28.89
N PRO A 174 -11.20 -3.76 -29.40
CA PRO A 174 -11.52 -2.74 -30.38
C PRO A 174 -12.08 -3.44 -31.63
N TYR A 175 -13.39 -3.28 -31.87
CA TYR A 175 -14.04 -3.86 -33.03
C TYR A 175 -13.28 -3.46 -34.30
N HIS A 176 -12.80 -4.51 -35.00
CA HIS A 176 -11.94 -4.47 -36.17
C HIS A 176 -10.63 -3.69 -36.00
N ILE A 177 -9.54 -4.45 -35.76
CA ILE A 177 -8.17 -4.00 -36.06
C ILE A 177 -8.02 -3.64 -37.56
N ASN A 178 -8.90 -4.17 -38.42
CA ASN A 178 -8.86 -4.01 -39.88
C ASN A 178 -9.97 -3.09 -40.47
N ALA A 179 -10.68 -2.26 -39.69
CA ALA A 179 -11.69 -1.34 -40.24
C ALA A 179 -11.55 0.10 -39.74
N SER A 180 -11.28 1.00 -40.68
CA SER A 180 -11.04 2.43 -40.45
C SER A 180 -12.31 3.27 -40.23
N PHE A 181 -13.51 2.65 -40.25
CA PHE A 181 -14.79 3.35 -40.15
C PHE A 181 -15.40 3.23 -38.74
N PRO A 182 -15.62 4.36 -38.03
CA PRO A 182 -16.15 4.35 -36.68
C PRO A 182 -17.68 4.51 -36.68
N ASN A 183 -18.36 3.61 -35.98
CA ASN A 183 -19.76 3.78 -35.62
C ASN A 183 -19.86 4.72 -34.40
N PRO A 184 -20.56 5.87 -34.48
CA PRO A 184 -20.67 6.85 -33.39
C PRO A 184 -21.42 6.35 -32.16
N ASN A 185 -22.11 5.20 -32.24
CA ASN A 185 -22.81 4.56 -31.13
C ASN A 185 -21.95 3.53 -30.37
N LEU A 186 -20.66 3.41 -30.67
CA LEU A 186 -19.73 2.52 -29.96
C LEU A 186 -18.91 3.25 -28.89
N PRO A 187 -18.48 2.55 -27.82
CA PRO A 187 -17.67 3.14 -26.74
C PRO A 187 -16.32 3.68 -27.21
N ARG A 188 -15.78 4.64 -26.45
CA ARG A 188 -14.56 5.39 -26.77
C ARG A 188 -13.30 4.55 -26.49
N ARG A 189 -12.27 4.73 -27.32
CA ARG A 189 -10.94 4.05 -27.28
C ARG A 189 -9.97 4.76 -26.30
N TRP A 190 -8.67 4.47 -26.34
CA TRP A 190 -7.70 4.84 -25.28
C TRP A 190 -6.30 5.25 -25.79
N ARG A 191 -5.93 6.54 -25.80
CA ARG A 191 -4.67 7.00 -26.46
C ARG A 191 -4.05 8.29 -25.84
N HIS A 192 -2.72 8.46 -25.87
CA HIS A 192 -1.93 9.65 -25.40
C HIS A 192 -1.35 10.51 -26.57
N MET A 193 -0.84 11.76 -26.38
CA MET A 193 -0.94 12.80 -27.47
C MET A 193 0.10 13.90 -27.85
N LYS A 194 0.32 14.08 -29.19
CA LYS A 194 0.99 15.22 -29.90
C LYS A 194 0.10 15.98 -30.91
N TYR A 195 -0.43 17.13 -30.52
CA TYR A 195 -1.59 17.72 -31.21
C TYR A 195 -1.38 18.33 -32.62
N THR A 196 -0.27 19.01 -32.90
CA THR A 196 -0.16 19.84 -34.12
C THR A 196 -0.13 19.02 -35.42
N SER A 197 0.63 17.92 -35.45
CA SER A 197 0.65 17.00 -36.60
C SER A 197 -0.68 16.28 -36.77
N ALA A 198 -1.30 15.89 -35.64
CA ALA A 198 -2.61 15.26 -35.59
C ALA A 198 -3.71 16.16 -36.15
N LYS A 199 -3.69 17.46 -35.81
CA LYS A 199 -4.66 18.43 -36.31
C LYS A 199 -4.60 18.56 -37.83
N LYS A 200 -3.38 18.66 -38.39
CA LYS A 200 -3.17 18.66 -39.86
C LYS A 200 -3.66 17.37 -40.52
N ALA A 201 -3.37 16.21 -39.92
CA ALA A 201 -3.87 14.92 -40.41
C ALA A 201 -5.41 14.85 -40.38
N LYS A 202 -6.03 15.28 -39.27
CA LYS A 202 -7.48 15.38 -39.13
C LYS A 202 -8.10 16.31 -40.18
N GLU A 203 -7.54 17.51 -40.36
CA GLU A 203 -8.01 18.49 -41.34
C GLU A 203 -7.91 17.96 -42.78
N ALA A 204 -6.81 17.28 -43.13
CA ALA A 204 -6.68 16.63 -44.44
C ALA A 204 -7.71 15.51 -44.64
N GLN A 205 -7.91 14.65 -43.64
CA GLN A 205 -8.90 13.57 -43.68
C GLN A 205 -10.33 14.09 -43.76
N ASP A 206 -10.67 15.12 -42.98
CA ASP A 206 -12.00 15.72 -42.97
C ASP A 206 -12.29 16.42 -44.31
N ASN A 207 -11.30 17.10 -44.91
CA ASN A 207 -11.40 17.68 -46.26
C ASN A 207 -11.65 16.60 -47.31
N PHE A 208 -10.84 15.53 -47.33
CA PHE A 208 -11.03 14.38 -48.23
C PHE A 208 -12.45 13.79 -48.08
N CYS A 209 -12.88 13.51 -46.84
CA CYS A 209 -14.22 12.98 -46.61
C CYS A 209 -15.32 13.95 -47.06
N SER A 210 -15.14 15.26 -46.91
CA SER A 210 -16.12 16.25 -47.37
C SER A 210 -16.29 16.26 -48.89
N GLN A 211 -15.19 16.19 -49.66
CA GLN A 211 -15.19 16.13 -51.12
C GLN A 211 -15.77 14.80 -51.64
N ALA A 212 -15.44 13.69 -50.99
CA ALA A 212 -16.01 12.38 -51.30
C ALA A 212 -17.53 12.35 -51.07
N LEU A 213 -18.02 12.97 -49.99
CA LEU A 213 -19.45 13.05 -49.66
C LEU A 213 -20.22 14.08 -50.50
N SER A 214 -19.54 14.99 -51.21
CA SER A 214 -20.15 15.94 -52.15
C SER A 214 -20.07 15.50 -53.62
N ASP A 215 -19.76 14.21 -53.86
CA ASP A 215 -19.55 13.61 -55.19
C ASP A 215 -18.42 14.24 -56.04
N GLU A 216 -17.45 14.94 -55.41
CA GLU A 216 -16.29 15.55 -56.06
C GLU A 216 -15.14 14.56 -56.29
N TRP A 217 -15.46 13.37 -56.82
CA TRP A 217 -14.54 12.24 -56.99
C TRP A 217 -13.36 12.48 -57.93
N LYS A 218 -13.42 13.51 -58.78
CA LYS A 218 -12.59 13.60 -60.00
C LYS A 218 -11.13 13.98 -59.74
N ASP A 219 -10.86 14.67 -58.63
CA ASP A 219 -9.54 15.18 -58.24
C ASP A 219 -9.20 14.84 -56.77
N LEU A 220 -9.93 13.89 -56.17
CA LEU A 220 -9.94 13.57 -54.73
C LEU A 220 -8.61 13.02 -54.18
N GLY A 221 -7.81 12.35 -55.02
CA GLY A 221 -6.53 11.76 -54.62
C GLY A 221 -6.64 10.49 -53.76
N GLU A 222 -5.56 10.15 -53.06
CA GLU A 222 -5.54 9.08 -52.04
C GLU A 222 -5.98 9.64 -50.68
N TYR A 223 -6.57 8.79 -49.84
CA TYR A 223 -6.91 9.18 -48.47
C TYR A 223 -5.62 9.59 -47.74
N PRO A 224 -5.59 10.75 -47.03
CA PRO A 224 -4.40 11.21 -46.32
C PRO A 224 -4.20 10.38 -45.04
N ASP A 225 -3.66 9.18 -45.26
CA ASP A 225 -3.29 8.27 -44.20
C ASP A 225 -2.01 8.74 -43.52
N ALA A 226 -2.06 8.73 -42.20
CA ALA A 226 -1.00 9.19 -41.33
C ALA A 226 -1.06 8.33 -40.05
N LEU A 227 -0.93 7.01 -40.21
CA LEU A 227 -1.00 5.99 -39.15
C LEU A 227 -0.29 6.40 -37.85
N GLN A 228 0.90 7.02 -37.96
CA GLN A 228 1.67 7.56 -36.83
C GLN A 228 0.88 8.54 -35.94
N TRP A 229 -0.05 9.30 -36.54
CA TRP A 229 -0.88 10.32 -35.89
C TRP A 229 -2.36 9.94 -35.80
N GLU A 230 -2.79 8.80 -36.36
CA GLU A 230 -4.20 8.36 -36.33
C GLU A 230 -4.72 8.29 -34.88
N ALA A 231 -3.88 7.81 -33.97
CA ALA A 231 -4.15 7.78 -32.54
C ALA A 231 -4.59 9.15 -31.97
N LEU A 232 -3.98 10.20 -32.50
CA LEU A 232 -4.14 11.57 -32.04
C LEU A 232 -5.34 12.24 -32.72
N VAL A 233 -5.56 11.90 -33.98
CA VAL A 233 -6.75 12.27 -34.73
C VAL A 233 -8.01 11.72 -34.06
N ASP A 234 -7.98 10.46 -33.59
CA ASP A 234 -9.10 9.88 -32.83
C ASP A 234 -9.40 10.68 -31.55
N VAL A 235 -8.38 11.22 -30.88
CA VAL A 235 -8.60 12.07 -29.70
C VAL A 235 -9.15 13.45 -30.03
N LEU A 236 -8.62 14.10 -31.07
CA LEU A 236 -9.16 15.37 -31.59
C LEU A 236 -10.59 15.23 -32.16
N ARG A 237 -11.05 13.98 -32.37
CA ARG A 237 -12.42 13.63 -32.74
C ARG A 237 -13.26 13.20 -31.52
N GLY A 238 -12.74 13.30 -30.29
CA GLY A 238 -13.42 12.94 -29.05
C GLY A 238 -13.68 11.43 -28.89
N ARG A 239 -13.01 10.58 -29.67
CA ARG A 239 -13.23 9.13 -29.70
C ARG A 239 -12.42 8.36 -28.68
N VAL A 240 -11.60 9.01 -27.85
CA VAL A 240 -10.81 8.35 -26.82
C VAL A 240 -11.00 8.99 -25.45
N LYS A 241 -10.79 8.20 -24.40
CA LYS A 241 -10.54 8.67 -23.04
C LYS A 241 -9.04 8.95 -22.89
N VAL A 242 -8.71 10.18 -22.46
CA VAL A 242 -7.32 10.64 -22.30
C VAL A 242 -6.94 10.57 -20.83
N ASN A 243 -5.91 9.79 -20.53
CA ASN A 243 -5.27 9.76 -19.23
C ASN A 243 -4.04 10.67 -19.26
N ILE A 244 -3.67 11.27 -18.13
CA ILE A 244 -2.54 12.20 -18.04
C ILE A 244 -1.79 11.96 -16.74
N HIS A 245 -0.56 11.48 -16.82
CA HIS A 245 0.37 11.45 -15.68
C HIS A 245 0.97 12.85 -15.47
N CYS A 246 0.73 13.44 -14.29
CA CYS A 246 1.17 14.79 -13.91
C CYS A 246 1.15 14.94 -12.39
N TYR A 247 1.77 15.98 -11.81
CA TYR A 247 1.77 16.15 -10.35
C TYR A 247 1.44 17.58 -9.93
N GLU A 248 2.07 18.57 -10.57
CA GLU A 248 2.05 19.95 -10.11
C GLU A 248 0.93 20.77 -10.79
N ALA A 249 0.51 21.86 -10.16
CA ALA A 249 -0.48 22.79 -10.67
C ALA A 249 -0.07 23.42 -12.01
N VAL A 250 1.23 23.52 -12.28
CA VAL A 250 1.78 23.97 -13.57
C VAL A 250 1.52 22.96 -14.68
N ASP A 251 1.61 21.65 -14.40
CA ASP A 251 1.27 20.59 -15.34
C ASP A 251 -0.24 20.60 -15.63
N LEU A 252 -1.04 20.67 -14.56
CA LEU A 252 -2.49 20.73 -14.64
C LEU A 252 -2.95 21.94 -15.48
N ASP A 253 -2.35 23.12 -15.30
CA ASP A 253 -2.63 24.30 -16.11
C ASP A 253 -2.23 24.10 -17.59
N ALA A 254 -1.04 23.57 -17.84
CA ALA A 254 -0.56 23.32 -19.20
C ALA A 254 -1.50 22.38 -19.96
N LEU A 255 -1.96 21.30 -19.32
CA LEU A 255 -2.86 20.33 -19.94
C LEU A 255 -4.30 20.83 -20.02
N VAL A 256 -4.79 21.62 -19.04
CA VAL A 256 -6.07 22.34 -19.15
C VAL A 256 -6.05 23.32 -20.33
N ARG A 257 -4.97 24.08 -20.53
CA ARG A 257 -4.81 24.98 -21.69
C ARG A 257 -4.77 24.20 -23.00
N LEU A 258 -4.00 23.12 -23.09
CA LEU A 258 -3.94 22.27 -24.29
C LEU A 258 -5.31 21.65 -24.63
N SER A 259 -6.06 21.17 -23.63
CA SER A 259 -7.43 20.66 -23.82
C SER A 259 -8.35 21.71 -24.45
N ASN A 260 -8.19 22.98 -24.04
CA ASN A 260 -8.96 24.10 -24.56
C ASN A 260 -8.48 24.64 -25.91
N GLU A 261 -7.19 24.54 -26.22
CA GLU A 261 -6.63 24.91 -27.52
C GLU A 261 -7.06 23.92 -28.61
N PHE A 262 -6.91 22.62 -28.32
CA PHE A 262 -7.12 21.55 -29.29
C PHE A 262 -8.50 20.87 -29.20
N LYS A 263 -9.34 21.28 -28.24
CA LYS A 263 -10.74 20.84 -28.06
C LYS A 263 -10.88 19.31 -27.91
N PHE A 264 -10.15 18.75 -26.97
CA PHE A 264 -10.27 17.34 -26.56
C PHE A 264 -10.62 17.21 -25.07
N PRO A 265 -11.41 16.20 -24.67
CA PRO A 265 -11.71 15.94 -23.26
C PRO A 265 -10.59 15.16 -22.57
N ILE A 266 -10.36 15.46 -21.29
CA ILE A 266 -9.48 14.68 -20.41
C ILE A 266 -10.35 13.78 -19.53
N ALA A 267 -10.02 12.49 -19.45
CA ALA A 267 -10.77 11.54 -18.61
C ALA A 267 -10.28 11.59 -17.16
N ALA A 268 -8.96 11.48 -16.95
CA ALA A 268 -8.36 11.54 -15.62
C ALA A 268 -6.95 12.14 -15.64
N PHE A 269 -6.66 12.94 -14.61
CA PHE A 269 -5.31 13.25 -14.17
C PHE A 269 -4.85 12.19 -13.15
N HIS A 270 -3.67 11.63 -13.37
CA HIS A 270 -3.06 10.57 -12.56
C HIS A 270 -1.93 11.13 -11.72
N HIS A 271 -1.81 10.64 -10.49
CA HIS A 271 -0.92 11.13 -9.41
C HIS A 271 -1.29 12.52 -8.91
N ALA A 272 -1.31 13.51 -9.79
CA ALA A 272 -2.00 14.79 -9.66
C ALA A 272 -1.89 15.45 -8.27
N SER A 273 -0.69 15.41 -7.68
CA SER A 273 -0.43 15.69 -6.28
C SER A 273 -0.95 17.04 -5.78
N GLU A 274 -0.88 18.09 -6.61
CA GLU A 274 -1.37 19.43 -6.26
C GLU A 274 -2.83 19.70 -6.69
N ALA A 275 -3.54 18.72 -7.27
CA ALA A 275 -4.89 18.91 -7.82
C ALA A 275 -5.91 19.50 -6.82
N TYR A 276 -5.78 19.13 -5.55
CA TYR A 276 -6.64 19.60 -4.46
C TYR A 276 -6.40 21.07 -4.08
N LEU A 277 -5.26 21.65 -4.46
CA LEU A 277 -4.95 23.08 -4.30
C LEU A 277 -5.56 23.92 -5.43
N VAL A 278 -5.84 23.31 -6.59
CA VAL A 278 -6.33 24.00 -7.80
C VAL A 278 -7.62 23.39 -8.39
N PRO A 279 -8.67 23.11 -7.59
CA PRO A 279 -9.88 22.46 -8.09
C PRO A 279 -10.59 23.26 -9.20
N ASP A 280 -10.58 24.58 -9.11
CA ASP A 280 -11.19 25.47 -10.13
C ASP A 280 -10.34 25.64 -11.39
N LEU A 281 -9.10 25.14 -11.40
CA LEU A 281 -8.31 24.99 -12.63
C LEU A 281 -8.76 23.75 -13.40
N ILE A 282 -8.89 22.62 -12.69
CA ILE A 282 -9.30 21.33 -13.26
C ILE A 282 -10.70 21.43 -13.91
N LYS A 283 -11.64 22.11 -13.25
CA LYS A 283 -12.99 22.41 -13.79
C LYS A 283 -13.00 23.24 -15.08
N LYS A 284 -11.89 23.87 -15.47
CA LYS A 284 -11.77 24.63 -16.73
C LYS A 284 -11.30 23.78 -17.91
N ALA A 285 -11.00 22.49 -17.72
CA ALA A 285 -10.67 21.60 -18.84
C ALA A 285 -11.79 21.56 -19.89
N HIS A 286 -11.45 21.25 -21.13
CA HIS A 286 -12.45 21.18 -22.19
C HIS A 286 -13.38 19.97 -22.04
N GLY A 287 -14.69 20.21 -21.99
CA GLY A 287 -15.71 19.16 -21.90
C GLY A 287 -16.19 18.95 -20.46
N GLU A 288 -16.15 17.71 -19.99
CA GLU A 288 -16.49 17.34 -18.61
C GLU A 288 -15.29 17.62 -17.67
N THR A 289 -15.56 17.82 -16.38
CA THR A 289 -14.49 17.98 -15.38
C THR A 289 -13.73 16.65 -15.24
N PRO A 290 -12.39 16.63 -15.43
CA PRO A 290 -11.61 15.41 -15.36
C PRO A 290 -11.63 14.81 -13.94
N ALA A 291 -11.59 13.48 -13.87
CA ALA A 291 -11.37 12.79 -12.60
C ALA A 291 -9.89 12.90 -12.16
N VAL A 292 -9.63 12.56 -10.90
CA VAL A 292 -8.30 12.65 -10.30
C VAL A 292 -7.97 11.31 -9.61
N ALA A 293 -6.94 10.63 -10.12
CA ALA A 293 -6.51 9.29 -9.71
C ALA A 293 -5.27 9.33 -8.81
N LEU A 294 -5.49 9.23 -7.50
CA LEU A 294 -4.50 9.43 -6.44
C LEU A 294 -4.08 8.11 -5.78
N PHE A 295 -2.98 8.17 -5.05
CA PHE A 295 -2.76 7.28 -3.91
C PHE A 295 -3.35 7.95 -2.66
N ALA A 296 -3.79 7.17 -1.68
CA ALA A 296 -4.27 7.70 -0.40
C ALA A 296 -3.12 8.20 0.48
N THR A 297 -1.97 7.51 0.47
CA THR A 297 -0.78 7.91 1.26
C THR A 297 0.54 7.89 0.50
N ASN A 298 0.74 7.07 -0.54
CA ASN A 298 2.01 7.05 -1.29
C ASN A 298 2.31 8.41 -1.94
N SER A 299 3.34 9.10 -1.43
CA SER A 299 3.64 10.50 -1.75
C SER A 299 5.01 10.95 -1.23
N ARG A 300 5.44 12.17 -1.58
CA ARG A 300 6.64 12.88 -1.08
C ARG A 300 8.01 12.28 -1.38
N TYR A 301 8.05 11.07 -1.93
CA TYR A 301 9.24 10.41 -2.43
C TYR A 301 10.00 11.20 -3.52
N LYS A 302 9.37 12.18 -4.19
CA LYS A 302 10.00 13.05 -5.20
C LYS A 302 9.49 14.50 -5.13
N ARG A 303 10.28 15.45 -5.66
CA ARG A 303 10.01 16.90 -5.63
C ARG A 303 8.60 17.27 -6.09
N GLU A 304 8.18 16.76 -7.24
CA GLU A 304 6.84 17.05 -7.81
C GLU A 304 5.69 16.46 -6.98
N ALA A 305 5.96 15.41 -6.18
CA ALA A 305 4.99 14.78 -5.27
C ALA A 305 5.02 15.35 -3.84
N TYR A 306 5.91 16.29 -3.53
CA TYR A 306 6.20 16.73 -2.15
C TYR A 306 5.02 17.42 -1.45
N ARG A 307 4.20 18.15 -2.22
CA ARG A 307 3.00 18.86 -1.74
C ARG A 307 1.72 18.02 -1.73
N SER A 308 1.83 16.71 -1.95
CA SER A 308 0.72 15.77 -1.77
C SER A 308 0.16 15.83 -0.34
N SER A 309 -1.13 15.53 -0.20
CA SER A 309 -1.78 15.37 1.09
C SER A 309 -2.73 14.18 1.09
N GLU A 310 -2.73 13.47 2.21
CA GLU A 310 -3.64 12.37 2.57
C GLU A 310 -5.10 12.85 2.59
N PHE A 311 -5.33 14.16 2.76
CA PHE A 311 -6.63 14.81 2.73
C PHE A 311 -7.08 15.22 1.31
N ALA A 312 -6.21 15.12 0.30
CA ALA A 312 -6.54 15.49 -1.08
C ALA A 312 -7.80 14.79 -1.63
N PRO A 313 -8.04 13.49 -1.40
CA PRO A 313 -9.29 12.81 -1.79
C PRO A 313 -10.54 13.51 -1.23
N ARG A 314 -10.52 13.86 0.07
CA ARG A 314 -11.63 14.56 0.73
C ARG A 314 -11.85 15.95 0.14
N ILE A 315 -10.78 16.73 -0.04
CA ILE A 315 -10.84 18.12 -0.52
C ILE A 315 -11.35 18.19 -1.97
N LEU A 316 -10.91 17.26 -2.83
CA LEU A 316 -11.39 17.13 -4.21
C LEU A 316 -12.87 16.76 -4.27
N ALA A 317 -13.30 15.77 -3.48
CA ALA A 317 -14.69 15.36 -3.40
C ALA A 317 -15.61 16.49 -2.90
N GLN A 318 -15.18 17.26 -1.89
CA GLN A 318 -15.88 18.46 -1.41
C GLN A 318 -16.00 19.54 -2.49
N ASN A 319 -15.06 19.60 -3.43
CA ASN A 319 -15.08 20.49 -4.58
C ASN A 319 -15.87 19.97 -5.79
N GLY A 320 -16.50 18.79 -5.67
CA GLY A 320 -17.27 18.16 -6.75
C GLY A 320 -16.41 17.49 -7.84
N ILE A 321 -15.15 17.18 -7.55
CA ILE A 321 -14.24 16.47 -8.47
C ILE A 321 -14.30 14.97 -8.16
N THR A 322 -14.46 14.15 -9.20
CA THR A 322 -14.47 12.69 -9.09
C THR A 322 -13.08 12.19 -8.70
N VAL A 323 -13.00 11.49 -7.56
CA VAL A 323 -11.77 10.89 -7.05
C VAL A 323 -11.74 9.40 -7.34
N LEU A 324 -10.57 8.91 -7.74
CA LEU A 324 -10.25 7.51 -8.00
C LEU A 324 -9.02 7.13 -7.17
N MET A 325 -9.02 5.95 -6.58
CA MET A 325 -7.79 5.37 -5.99
C MET A 325 -7.14 4.43 -7.02
N LYS A 326 -5.83 4.25 -6.94
CA LYS A 326 -5.06 3.32 -7.79
C LYS A 326 -3.93 2.64 -6.99
N VAL A 327 -3.56 1.42 -7.36
CA VAL A 327 -2.31 0.76 -6.96
C VAL A 327 -2.18 -0.57 -7.72
N ASP A 328 -0.98 -0.84 -8.22
CA ASP A 328 -0.60 -2.05 -8.97
C ASP A 328 -0.47 -3.29 -8.06
N SER A 329 -1.47 -3.54 -7.22
CA SER A 329 -1.47 -4.69 -6.31
C SER A 329 -2.87 -5.07 -5.84
N ARG A 330 -2.96 -6.18 -5.12
CA ARG A 330 -4.17 -6.63 -4.42
C ARG A 330 -4.67 -5.67 -3.33
N HIS A 331 -3.90 -4.64 -2.97
CA HIS A 331 -4.23 -3.72 -1.88
C HIS A 331 -5.01 -2.48 -2.33
N LEU A 332 -5.63 -2.48 -3.52
CA LEU A 332 -6.44 -1.36 -4.01
C LEU A 332 -7.62 -1.00 -3.10
N ILE A 333 -8.26 -1.98 -2.44
CA ILE A 333 -9.29 -1.69 -1.44
C ILE A 333 -8.69 -1.00 -0.19
N TYR A 334 -7.42 -1.23 0.14
CA TYR A 334 -6.73 -0.56 1.25
C TYR A 334 -6.41 0.91 0.96
N GLU A 335 -6.20 1.30 -0.30
CA GLU A 335 -6.16 2.72 -0.67
C GLU A 335 -7.52 3.40 -0.42
N ALA A 336 -8.63 2.75 -0.77
CA ALA A 336 -9.97 3.26 -0.43
C ALA A 336 -10.24 3.31 1.09
N GLN A 337 -9.74 2.32 1.85
CA GLN A 337 -9.78 2.33 3.31
C GLN A 337 -9.03 3.53 3.89
N GLN A 338 -7.77 3.75 3.49
CA GLN A 338 -6.98 4.90 3.93
C GLN A 338 -7.63 6.23 3.54
N ALA A 339 -8.14 6.37 2.31
CA ALA A 339 -8.84 7.59 1.90
C ALA A 339 -10.10 7.85 2.76
N PHE A 340 -10.83 6.80 3.15
CA PHE A 340 -11.95 6.89 4.10
C PHE A 340 -11.47 7.31 5.50
N TYR A 341 -10.36 6.75 6.01
CA TYR A 341 -9.73 7.16 7.28
C TYR A 341 -9.41 8.66 7.31
N TYR A 342 -8.82 9.19 6.23
CA TYR A 342 -8.53 10.62 6.09
C TYR A 342 -9.75 11.49 5.72
N GLY A 343 -10.94 10.90 5.64
CA GLY A 343 -12.23 11.59 5.62
C GLY A 343 -12.87 11.79 4.25
N LEU A 344 -12.48 11.02 3.22
CA LEU A 344 -13.31 10.84 2.02
C LEU A 344 -14.64 10.15 2.43
N PRO A 345 -15.83 10.60 1.99
CA PRO A 345 -17.09 9.94 2.34
C PRO A 345 -17.13 8.46 1.92
N TYR A 346 -17.69 7.58 2.77
CA TYR A 346 -17.64 6.12 2.58
C TYR A 346 -18.16 5.65 1.20
N ASN A 347 -19.24 6.27 0.72
CA ASN A 347 -19.85 5.96 -0.57
C ASN A 347 -18.92 6.31 -1.74
N LEU A 348 -18.16 7.40 -1.61
CA LEU A 348 -17.18 7.84 -2.59
C LEU A 348 -15.88 7.03 -2.50
N ALA A 349 -15.48 6.59 -1.30
CA ALA A 349 -14.35 5.68 -1.12
C ALA A 349 -14.57 4.35 -1.85
N LEU A 350 -15.73 3.70 -1.66
CA LEU A 350 -16.08 2.49 -2.42
C LEU A 350 -16.22 2.76 -3.92
N ALA A 351 -16.90 3.85 -4.31
CA ALA A 351 -17.07 4.21 -5.71
C ALA A 351 -15.74 4.49 -6.43
N SER A 352 -14.74 5.05 -5.73
CA SER A 352 -13.41 5.40 -6.27
C SER A 352 -12.63 4.21 -6.85
N VAL A 353 -13.01 2.98 -6.48
CA VAL A 353 -12.42 1.72 -6.95
C VAL A 353 -13.45 0.77 -7.59
N THR A 354 -14.67 1.27 -7.89
CA THR A 354 -15.75 0.46 -8.50
C THR A 354 -16.52 1.28 -9.55
N SER A 355 -17.61 1.97 -9.17
CA SER A 355 -18.51 2.66 -10.09
C SER A 355 -17.88 3.90 -10.73
N ASN A 356 -17.26 4.79 -9.94
CA ASN A 356 -16.58 5.96 -10.51
C ASN A 356 -15.40 5.55 -11.38
N ALA A 357 -14.66 4.52 -10.98
CA ALA A 357 -13.61 3.91 -11.79
C ALA A 357 -14.16 3.44 -13.15
N ALA A 358 -15.20 2.61 -13.16
CA ALA A 358 -15.85 2.13 -14.37
C ALA A 358 -16.39 3.28 -15.26
N GLU A 359 -17.03 4.31 -14.69
CA GLU A 359 -17.59 5.44 -15.44
C GLU A 359 -16.50 6.33 -16.08
N VAL A 360 -15.45 6.65 -15.32
CA VAL A 360 -14.30 7.41 -15.87
C VAL A 360 -13.63 6.61 -16.97
N LEU A 361 -13.49 5.30 -16.77
CA LEU A 361 -13.02 4.37 -17.80
C LEU A 361 -13.99 4.21 -18.99
N GLY A 362 -15.21 4.74 -18.94
CA GLY A 362 -16.20 4.57 -20.01
C GLY A 362 -16.73 3.14 -20.15
N MET A 363 -16.65 2.35 -19.07
CA MET A 363 -17.07 0.95 -18.94
C MET A 363 -18.24 0.77 -17.94
N GLY A 364 -18.79 1.87 -17.41
CA GLY A 364 -19.95 1.90 -16.52
C GLY A 364 -21.25 1.36 -17.12
N HIS A 365 -21.28 1.03 -18.41
CA HIS A 365 -22.35 0.26 -19.06
C HIS A 365 -22.28 -1.26 -18.83
N ARG A 366 -21.17 -1.78 -18.27
CA ARG A 366 -20.94 -3.23 -18.06
C ARG A 366 -20.41 -3.62 -16.69
N ILE A 367 -19.55 -2.83 -16.07
CA ILE A 367 -18.86 -3.15 -14.80
C ILE A 367 -19.01 -2.02 -13.78
N GLY A 368 -18.51 -2.22 -12.56
CA GLY A 368 -18.53 -1.23 -11.47
C GLY A 368 -19.87 -1.09 -10.74
N TYR A 369 -20.90 -1.87 -11.10
CA TYR A 369 -22.23 -1.84 -10.49
C TYR A 369 -22.81 -3.26 -10.32
N VAL A 370 -23.55 -3.49 -9.25
CA VAL A 370 -24.41 -4.69 -9.12
C VAL A 370 -25.77 -4.36 -9.70
N LYS A 371 -25.99 -4.75 -10.95
CA LYS A 371 -27.15 -4.37 -11.77
C LYS A 371 -27.51 -5.45 -12.77
N GLU A 372 -28.81 -5.67 -13.00
CA GLU A 372 -29.27 -6.62 -14.01
C GLU A 372 -28.77 -6.23 -15.41
N GLY A 373 -28.34 -7.22 -16.19
CA GLY A 373 -27.76 -7.05 -17.52
C GLY A 373 -26.26 -6.70 -17.53
N TYR A 374 -25.64 -6.48 -16.37
CA TYR A 374 -24.20 -6.18 -16.27
C TYR A 374 -23.38 -7.45 -16.17
N ASP A 375 -22.08 -7.34 -16.44
CA ASP A 375 -21.12 -8.42 -16.26
C ASP A 375 -21.15 -8.91 -14.81
N ALA A 376 -21.08 -10.23 -14.63
CA ALA A 376 -21.11 -10.90 -13.33
C ALA A 376 -19.75 -10.84 -12.60
N ASP A 377 -19.25 -9.62 -12.40
CA ASP A 377 -18.03 -9.31 -11.68
C ASP A 377 -18.38 -8.86 -10.27
N LEU A 378 -18.16 -9.74 -9.28
CA LEU A 378 -18.58 -9.53 -7.89
C LEU A 378 -17.50 -9.97 -6.91
N VAL A 379 -17.44 -9.32 -5.75
CA VAL A 379 -16.62 -9.75 -4.61
C VAL A 379 -17.52 -9.98 -3.40
N ILE A 380 -17.37 -11.14 -2.77
CA ILE A 380 -17.97 -11.46 -1.46
C ILE A 380 -16.89 -11.24 -0.41
N TRP A 381 -17.17 -10.45 0.63
CA TRP A 381 -16.21 -10.06 1.66
C TRP A 381 -16.49 -10.72 3.01
N ASP A 382 -15.45 -10.95 3.81
CA ASP A 382 -15.59 -11.44 5.18
C ASP A 382 -16.01 -10.38 6.21
N SER A 383 -16.02 -9.11 5.79
CA SER A 383 -16.28 -7.92 6.61
C SER A 383 -16.70 -6.76 5.70
N HIS A 384 -17.13 -5.63 6.28
CA HIS A 384 -17.43 -4.42 5.52
C HIS A 384 -16.19 -4.00 4.70
N PRO A 385 -16.27 -3.72 3.38
CA PRO A 385 -15.06 -3.60 2.54
C PRO A 385 -14.12 -2.44 2.91
N LEU A 386 -14.63 -1.40 3.59
CA LEU A 386 -13.81 -0.31 4.16
C LEU A 386 -13.21 -0.62 5.56
N ALA A 387 -13.41 -1.82 6.12
CA ALA A 387 -12.76 -2.24 7.36
C ALA A 387 -11.30 -2.65 7.09
N LEU A 388 -10.39 -2.23 7.97
CA LEU A 388 -8.97 -2.61 7.88
C LEU A 388 -8.84 -4.15 7.85
N GLY A 389 -8.07 -4.66 6.89
CA GLY A 389 -7.90 -6.10 6.71
C GLY A 389 -9.08 -6.83 6.07
N ALA A 390 -10.10 -6.15 5.51
CA ALA A 390 -11.21 -6.79 4.80
C ALA A 390 -10.72 -7.75 3.70
N THR A 391 -11.22 -8.99 3.71
CA THR A 391 -10.67 -10.10 2.91
C THR A 391 -11.77 -10.73 2.04
N PRO A 392 -11.53 -10.96 0.73
CA PRO A 392 -12.49 -11.68 -0.11
C PRO A 392 -12.72 -13.14 0.29
N LYS A 393 -13.98 -13.52 0.55
CA LYS A 393 -14.45 -14.92 0.65
C LYS A 393 -14.52 -15.58 -0.74
N GLN A 394 -14.86 -14.81 -1.79
CA GLN A 394 -14.86 -15.23 -3.18
C GLN A 394 -14.80 -14.02 -4.11
N VAL A 395 -14.21 -14.20 -5.30
CA VAL A 395 -14.19 -13.22 -6.39
C VAL A 395 -14.70 -13.88 -7.66
N PHE A 396 -15.69 -13.27 -8.30
CA PHE A 396 -16.25 -13.71 -9.57
C PHE A 396 -15.80 -12.75 -10.67
N ILE A 397 -15.42 -13.30 -11.82
CA ILE A 397 -15.18 -12.56 -13.06
C ILE A 397 -15.99 -13.26 -14.15
N ASP A 398 -16.90 -12.53 -14.81
CA ASP A 398 -17.90 -13.11 -15.72
C ASP A 398 -18.63 -14.32 -15.10
N GLY A 399 -18.97 -14.23 -13.82
CA GLY A 399 -19.67 -15.28 -13.05
C GLY A 399 -18.82 -16.52 -12.75
N VAL A 400 -17.55 -16.56 -13.18
CA VAL A 400 -16.62 -17.66 -12.90
C VAL A 400 -15.92 -17.38 -11.56
N PRO A 401 -15.99 -18.27 -10.56
CA PRO A 401 -15.25 -18.12 -9.31
C PRO A 401 -13.74 -18.21 -9.57
N GLN A 402 -12.97 -17.30 -8.98
CA GLN A 402 -11.51 -17.24 -9.17
C GLN A 402 -10.73 -17.84 -8.00
N LEU A 403 -11.30 -17.88 -6.79
CA LEU A 403 -10.68 -18.50 -5.62
C LEU A 403 -11.15 -19.95 -5.49
N GLU A 404 -10.23 -20.92 -5.68
CA GLU A 404 -10.50 -22.36 -5.45
C GLU A 404 -10.90 -22.61 -3.98
N ARG A 405 -10.23 -21.92 -3.05
CA ARG A 405 -10.55 -21.89 -1.62
C ARG A 405 -10.02 -20.60 -1.02
N ALA A 406 -10.89 -19.83 -0.35
CA ALA A 406 -10.46 -18.70 0.47
C ALA A 406 -10.17 -19.15 1.91
N TYR A 407 -9.12 -18.57 2.49
CA TYR A 407 -8.85 -18.59 3.93
C TYR A 407 -9.25 -17.24 4.50
N VAL A 408 -10.25 -17.20 5.37
CA VAL A 408 -10.67 -15.96 6.05
C VAL A 408 -10.58 -16.14 7.56
N THR A 409 -10.32 -15.05 8.26
CA THR A 409 -10.22 -15.02 9.71
C THR A 409 -11.56 -14.58 10.30
N SER A 410 -12.02 -15.25 11.35
CA SER A 410 -13.22 -14.83 12.08
C SER A 410 -12.99 -13.47 12.74
N LYS A 411 -13.77 -12.47 12.33
CA LYS A 411 -13.72 -11.09 12.82
C LYS A 411 -14.98 -10.79 13.66
N PRO A 412 -14.89 -9.97 14.73
CA PRO A 412 -16.05 -9.63 15.54
C PRO A 412 -17.08 -8.80 14.76
N ASP A 413 -18.35 -8.84 15.20
CA ASP A 413 -19.52 -8.23 14.52
C ASP A 413 -19.36 -6.75 14.14
N ASN A 414 -18.52 -5.98 14.86
CA ASN A 414 -18.26 -4.59 14.53
C ASN A 414 -17.56 -4.41 13.16
N PHE A 415 -16.83 -5.42 12.68
CA PHE A 415 -16.25 -5.44 11.33
C PHE A 415 -17.31 -5.59 10.22
N GLN A 416 -18.54 -6.04 10.53
CA GLN A 416 -19.64 -6.08 9.55
C GLN A 416 -20.33 -4.73 9.35
N ARG A 417 -19.91 -3.69 10.10
CA ARG A 417 -20.49 -2.34 10.06
C ARG A 417 -19.49 -1.36 9.44
N LEU A 418 -19.99 -0.25 8.92
CA LEU A 418 -19.13 0.85 8.47
C LEU A 418 -18.20 1.28 9.62
N PRO A 419 -16.86 1.25 9.45
CA PRO A 419 -15.94 1.64 10.51
C PRO A 419 -16.11 3.10 10.92
N ARG A 420 -15.83 3.40 12.19
CA ARG A 420 -15.62 4.77 12.65
C ARG A 420 -14.23 5.22 12.19
N VAL A 421 -14.08 6.51 11.92
CA VAL A 421 -12.80 7.13 11.53
C VAL A 421 -12.61 8.46 12.27
N PRO A 422 -11.37 8.93 12.51
CA PRO A 422 -11.14 10.21 13.16
C PRO A 422 -11.61 11.41 12.36
N ASN A 423 -11.89 12.53 13.04
CA ASN A 423 -12.14 13.80 12.37
C ASN A 423 -10.81 14.53 12.07
N PHE A 424 -10.49 14.67 10.79
CA PHE A 424 -9.33 15.42 10.27
C PHE A 424 -9.70 16.77 9.61
N GLY A 425 -10.83 17.38 9.97
CA GLY A 425 -11.29 18.62 9.33
C GLY A 425 -10.28 19.77 9.40
N LYS A 426 -9.68 19.99 10.57
CA LYS A 426 -8.67 21.04 10.77
C LYS A 426 -7.40 20.75 9.96
N GLU A 427 -6.95 19.51 9.95
CA GLU A 427 -5.74 19.09 9.23
C GLU A 427 -5.93 19.22 7.70
N ALA A 428 -7.12 18.92 7.18
CA ALA A 428 -7.49 19.15 5.79
C ALA A 428 -7.55 20.65 5.42
N GLU A 429 -8.14 21.50 6.28
CA GLU A 429 -8.13 22.96 6.12
C GLU A 429 -6.70 23.52 6.11
N GLN A 430 -5.84 23.02 7.02
CA GLN A 430 -4.43 23.38 7.07
C GLN A 430 -3.64 22.90 5.84
N ALA A 431 -3.96 21.72 5.28
CA ALA A 431 -3.34 21.25 4.05
C ALA A 431 -3.57 22.22 2.87
N VAL A 432 -4.78 22.78 2.74
CA VAL A 432 -5.06 23.82 1.72
C VAL A 432 -4.40 25.14 2.08
N ALA A 433 -4.55 25.61 3.33
CA ALA A 433 -4.07 26.93 3.76
C ALA A 433 -2.55 27.12 3.69
N TYR A 434 -1.78 26.04 3.64
CA TYR A 434 -0.33 26.02 3.54
C TYR A 434 0.20 25.30 2.29
N GLU A 435 -0.60 25.22 1.21
CA GLU A 435 -0.19 24.65 -0.09
C GLU A 435 0.45 23.25 0.00
N GLY A 436 -0.13 22.37 0.82
CA GLY A 436 0.36 21.00 1.06
C GLY A 436 1.50 20.87 2.06
N LEU A 437 2.00 22.00 2.57
CA LEU A 437 3.09 22.08 3.54
C LEU A 437 2.64 22.65 4.92
N PRO A 438 1.51 22.21 5.53
CA PRO A 438 1.15 22.69 6.86
C PRO A 438 2.26 22.46 7.89
N PRO A 439 2.43 23.41 8.85
CA PRO A 439 3.39 23.28 9.94
C PRO A 439 3.17 21.98 10.72
N LEU A 440 4.23 21.17 10.80
CA LEU A 440 4.22 19.92 11.52
C LEU A 440 4.67 20.04 12.98
N GLU A 441 4.62 21.26 13.53
CA GLU A 441 4.94 21.58 14.93
C GLU A 441 4.48 20.51 15.92
N LEU A 442 5.40 20.15 16.81
CA LEU A 442 5.20 19.10 17.80
C LEU A 442 4.70 19.70 19.11
N LYS A 443 3.50 19.27 19.52
CA LYS A 443 3.00 19.54 20.88
C LYS A 443 3.66 18.58 21.87
N LYS A 444 4.92 18.87 22.23
CA LYS A 444 5.56 18.23 23.39
C LYS A 444 4.93 18.75 24.68
N MET A 445 4.66 17.87 25.63
CA MET A 445 4.09 18.26 26.92
C MET A 445 5.11 19.06 27.73
N PRO A 446 4.71 20.14 28.45
CA PRO A 446 5.61 20.83 29.35
C PRO A 446 5.98 19.89 30.51
N ILE A 447 7.26 19.49 30.59
CA ILE A 447 7.79 18.59 31.64
C ILE A 447 7.51 19.13 33.06
N GLU A 448 7.34 20.44 33.20
CA GLU A 448 7.04 21.12 34.46
C GLU A 448 5.60 20.94 34.97
N LYS A 449 4.66 20.49 34.12
CA LYS A 449 3.25 20.31 34.49
C LYS A 449 2.93 18.85 34.83
N THR A 450 2.01 18.66 35.78
CA THR A 450 1.33 17.38 35.96
C THR A 450 0.24 17.28 34.88
N THR A 451 0.10 16.11 34.26
CA THR A 451 -0.99 15.86 33.31
C THR A 451 -1.76 14.62 33.70
N VAL A 452 -3.08 14.71 33.57
CA VAL A 452 -4.02 13.68 33.97
C VAL A 452 -4.84 13.28 32.75
N PHE A 453 -4.57 12.09 32.24
CA PHE A 453 -5.40 11.45 31.22
C PHE A 453 -6.60 10.81 31.91
N VAL A 454 -7.80 11.16 31.46
CA VAL A 454 -9.06 10.60 31.95
C VAL A 454 -9.74 9.81 30.84
N ASN A 455 -10.69 8.95 31.23
CA ASN A 455 -11.41 8.05 30.33
C ASN A 455 -10.48 7.11 29.56
N VAL A 456 -9.46 6.59 30.25
CA VAL A 456 -8.48 5.65 29.68
C VAL A 456 -9.03 4.23 29.74
N LYS A 457 -9.14 3.54 28.59
CA LYS A 457 -9.63 2.16 28.50
C LYS A 457 -8.55 1.12 28.72
N ASN A 458 -7.32 1.42 28.29
CA ASN A 458 -6.19 0.49 28.32
C ASN A 458 -4.86 1.23 28.51
N VAL A 459 -3.94 0.64 29.29
CA VAL A 459 -2.56 1.12 29.46
C VAL A 459 -1.61 -0.05 29.27
N MET A 460 -0.73 0.07 28.29
CA MET A 460 0.38 -0.86 28.04
C MET A 460 1.71 -0.19 28.34
N GLN A 461 2.65 -0.96 28.88
CA GLN A 461 4.01 -0.53 29.20
C GLN A 461 5.02 -1.64 28.83
N ARG A 462 6.30 -1.28 28.70
CA ARG A 462 7.40 -2.24 28.55
C ARG A 462 7.82 -2.73 29.93
N HIS A 463 7.76 -4.03 30.16
CA HIS A 463 8.37 -4.66 31.33
C HIS A 463 9.80 -5.14 30.97
N PRO A 464 10.84 -4.85 31.78
CA PRO A 464 12.24 -5.11 31.44
C PRO A 464 12.58 -6.55 31.01
N SER A 465 11.88 -7.55 31.53
CA SER A 465 12.17 -8.97 31.29
C SER A 465 11.13 -9.74 30.47
N SER A 466 10.01 -9.11 30.10
CA SER A 466 8.85 -9.81 29.51
C SER A 466 8.13 -9.04 28.40
N GLY A 467 8.78 -8.00 27.85
CA GLY A 467 8.26 -7.29 26.68
C GLY A 467 7.10 -6.37 27.01
N ILE A 468 6.13 -6.26 26.11
CA ILE A 468 4.97 -5.37 26.27
C ILE A 468 3.93 -6.05 27.16
N GLN A 469 3.39 -5.31 28.12
CA GLN A 469 2.38 -5.80 29.06
C GLN A 469 1.29 -4.77 29.29
N THR A 470 0.04 -5.22 29.35
CA THR A 470 -1.10 -4.42 29.82
C THR A 470 -1.03 -4.29 31.34
N VAL A 471 -0.91 -3.05 31.84
CA VAL A 471 -0.85 -2.72 33.28
C VAL A 471 -2.19 -2.23 33.85
N PHE A 472 -3.08 -1.74 33.00
CA PHE A 472 -4.47 -1.41 33.33
C PHE A 472 -5.37 -1.64 32.13
N LYS A 473 -6.58 -2.19 32.34
CA LYS A 473 -7.59 -2.37 31.31
C LYS A 473 -8.99 -2.38 31.93
N ALA A 474 -9.94 -1.66 31.34
CA ALA A 474 -11.35 -1.76 31.70
C ALA A 474 -11.93 -3.14 31.28
N GLU A 475 -12.74 -3.76 32.13
CA GLU A 475 -13.24 -5.13 31.91
C GLU A 475 -14.22 -5.21 30.72
N ASP A 476 -15.10 -4.22 30.57
CA ASP A 476 -16.05 -4.09 29.46
C ASP A 476 -16.33 -2.61 29.09
N ASP A 477 -17.29 -2.38 28.20
CA ASP A 477 -17.71 -1.04 27.73
C ASP A 477 -18.62 -0.29 28.74
N GLU A 478 -19.11 -0.94 29.80
CA GLU A 478 -19.91 -0.32 30.88
C GLU A 478 -19.07 -0.01 32.13
N SER A 479 -17.86 -0.59 32.21
CA SER A 479 -16.91 -0.45 33.30
C SER A 479 -16.37 0.98 33.46
N PRO A 480 -16.04 1.41 34.70
CA PRO A 480 -15.43 2.71 34.93
C PRO A 480 -14.05 2.79 34.25
N LEU A 481 -13.90 3.75 33.34
CA LEU A 481 -12.65 4.03 32.67
C LEU A 481 -11.60 4.60 33.64
N GLY A 482 -10.35 4.24 33.41
CA GLY A 482 -9.22 4.56 34.25
C GLY A 482 -8.65 5.97 34.04
N VAL A 483 -7.61 6.24 34.83
CA VAL A 483 -6.83 7.48 34.87
C VAL A 483 -5.35 7.13 34.74
N VAL A 484 -4.62 7.96 34.00
CA VAL A 484 -3.14 7.95 33.99
C VAL A 484 -2.64 9.32 34.42
N VAL A 485 -1.82 9.36 35.47
CA VAL A 485 -1.18 10.57 35.98
C VAL A 485 0.28 10.57 35.54
N VAL A 486 0.69 11.67 34.90
CA VAL A 486 2.04 11.91 34.42
C VAL A 486 2.62 13.11 35.15
N GLU A 487 3.78 12.94 35.76
CA GLU A 487 4.55 14.03 36.39
C GLU A 487 5.99 13.97 35.88
N LYS A 488 6.54 15.10 35.42
CA LYS A 488 7.93 15.20 34.92
C LYS A 488 8.25 14.20 33.79
N GLY A 489 7.30 13.97 32.89
CA GLY A 489 7.45 13.03 31.77
C GLY A 489 7.49 11.56 32.18
N ARG A 490 6.92 11.19 33.33
CA ARG A 490 6.81 9.78 33.78
C ARG A 490 5.42 9.49 34.33
N ILE A 491 4.91 8.29 34.05
CA ILE A 491 3.67 7.81 34.68
C ILE A 491 3.94 7.59 36.18
N THR A 492 3.22 8.32 37.02
CA THR A 492 3.27 8.16 38.49
C THR A 492 2.08 7.38 39.02
N CYS A 493 0.98 7.29 38.26
CA CYS A 493 -0.13 6.39 38.55
C CYS A 493 -0.86 5.97 37.26
N SER A 494 -1.31 4.73 37.20
CA SER A 494 -2.25 4.21 36.20
C SER A 494 -3.21 3.25 36.88
N GLY A 495 -4.51 3.54 36.86
CA GLY A 495 -5.49 2.78 37.64
C GLY A 495 -6.90 3.37 37.55
N ASP A 496 -7.75 3.03 38.53
CA ASP A 496 -9.05 3.66 38.69
C ASP A 496 -8.95 5.12 39.20
N GLN A 497 -10.08 5.82 39.24
CA GLN A 497 -10.13 7.25 39.61
C GLN A 497 -9.74 7.52 41.08
N ASP A 498 -9.99 6.57 41.98
CA ASP A 498 -9.76 6.74 43.42
C ASP A 498 -8.32 6.40 43.81
N SER A 499 -7.75 5.32 43.26
CA SER A 499 -6.35 4.91 43.43
C SER A 499 -5.37 5.96 42.89
N CYS A 500 -5.67 6.60 41.75
CA CYS A 500 -4.90 7.74 41.25
C CYS A 500 -5.32 9.10 41.82
N GLY A 501 -6.22 9.14 42.82
CA GLY A 501 -6.54 10.36 43.56
C GLY A 501 -7.14 11.50 42.72
N LEU A 502 -7.91 11.17 41.67
CA LEU A 502 -8.41 12.12 40.67
C LEU A 502 -9.13 13.32 41.31
N GLN A 503 -9.94 13.10 42.33
CA GLN A 503 -10.66 14.17 43.04
C GLN A 503 -9.70 15.18 43.73
N ALA A 504 -8.54 14.74 44.19
CA ALA A 504 -7.54 15.62 44.80
C ALA A 504 -6.82 16.45 43.75
N LEU A 505 -6.51 15.85 42.59
CA LEU A 505 -5.93 16.53 41.43
C LEU A 505 -6.90 17.57 40.82
N GLN A 506 -8.18 17.23 40.70
CA GLN A 506 -9.24 18.15 40.27
C GLN A 506 -9.41 19.33 41.22
N LYS A 507 -9.37 19.10 42.55
CA LYS A 507 -9.39 20.18 43.56
C LYS A 507 -8.12 21.05 43.55
N ARG A 508 -7.00 20.51 43.05
CA ARG A 508 -5.75 21.23 42.76
C ARG A 508 -5.78 21.99 41.43
N GLY A 509 -6.81 21.81 40.60
CA GLY A 509 -6.90 22.30 39.23
C GLY A 509 -6.65 23.80 39.10
N GLY A 510 -5.45 24.15 38.63
CA GLY A 510 -4.97 25.49 38.38
C GLY A 510 -4.05 25.52 37.15
N SER A 511 -3.09 26.44 37.09
CA SER A 511 -2.14 26.56 35.97
C SER A 511 -1.26 25.32 35.73
N ASP A 512 -1.09 24.49 36.77
CA ASP A 512 -0.01 23.51 36.88
C ASP A 512 -0.45 22.07 36.57
N VAL A 513 -1.77 21.85 36.39
CA VAL A 513 -2.35 20.54 36.04
C VAL A 513 -3.13 20.64 34.74
N GLU A 514 -2.77 19.82 33.75
CA GLU A 514 -3.48 19.69 32.48
C GLU A 514 -4.35 18.42 32.48
N PHE A 515 -5.60 18.51 32.03
CA PHE A 515 -6.50 17.35 31.91
C PHE A 515 -6.74 17.04 30.44
N VAL A 516 -6.56 15.78 30.06
CA VAL A 516 -6.72 15.30 28.68
C VAL A 516 -7.73 14.15 28.68
N ASP A 517 -8.83 14.33 27.97
CA ASP A 517 -9.83 13.28 27.79
C ASP A 517 -9.45 12.38 26.61
N LEU A 518 -9.24 11.08 26.88
CA LEU A 518 -8.97 10.07 25.86
C LEU A 518 -10.25 9.44 25.28
N GLU A 519 -11.44 9.75 25.81
CA GLU A 519 -12.75 9.30 25.30
C GLU A 519 -12.80 7.78 25.01
N GLY A 520 -12.30 6.96 25.94
CA GLY A 520 -12.22 5.50 25.78
C GLY A 520 -10.97 5.01 25.03
N GLY A 521 -9.99 5.88 24.81
CA GLY A 521 -8.71 5.57 24.18
C GLY A 521 -7.69 4.92 25.12
N SER A 522 -6.41 4.94 24.74
CA SER A 522 -5.36 4.16 25.40
C SER A 522 -4.04 4.90 25.58
N VAL A 523 -3.16 4.35 26.41
CA VAL A 523 -1.73 4.70 26.44
C VAL A 523 -0.92 3.44 26.13
N ALA A 524 -0.01 3.51 25.16
CA ALA A 524 0.85 2.38 24.78
C ALA A 524 2.27 2.85 24.41
N PRO A 525 3.28 1.96 24.42
CA PRO A 525 4.61 2.28 23.92
C PRO A 525 4.56 2.70 22.45
N GLY A 526 5.35 3.71 22.08
CA GLY A 526 5.50 4.09 20.69
C GLY A 526 6.09 2.98 19.82
N LEU A 527 5.74 3.01 18.54
CA LEU A 527 6.32 2.10 17.56
C LEU A 527 7.74 2.56 17.17
N VAL A 528 8.48 1.65 16.52
CA VAL A 528 9.84 1.87 16.04
C VAL A 528 9.91 1.54 14.56
N SER A 529 10.22 2.54 13.73
CA SER A 529 10.42 2.34 12.29
C SER A 529 11.80 1.72 12.01
N PHE A 530 11.86 0.81 11.04
CA PHE A 530 13.09 0.23 10.50
C PHE A 530 12.84 -0.19 9.04
N GLY A 531 13.90 -0.25 8.23
CA GLY A 531 13.90 -0.74 6.85
C GLY A 531 14.07 0.38 5.82
N SER A 532 13.43 1.53 6.06
CA SER A 532 13.57 2.71 5.21
C SER A 532 14.71 3.63 5.68
N PRO A 533 15.28 4.47 4.79
CA PRO A 533 16.33 5.44 5.12
C PRO A 533 15.77 6.69 5.86
N LEU A 534 14.75 6.51 6.70
CA LEU A 534 14.11 7.60 7.43
C LEU A 534 15.14 8.26 8.37
N GLY A 535 15.31 9.58 8.23
CA GLY A 535 16.33 10.34 8.96
C GLY A 535 17.67 10.47 8.22
N LEU A 536 17.85 9.82 7.06
CA LEU A 536 18.97 10.06 6.13
C LEU A 536 18.49 10.66 4.80
N GLU A 537 17.17 10.81 4.65
CA GLU A 537 16.51 11.36 3.48
C GLU A 537 15.30 12.21 3.85
N HIS A 538 15.10 13.30 3.10
CA HIS A 538 13.87 14.08 3.11
C HIS A 538 12.99 13.77 1.88
N ILE A 539 13.59 13.67 0.69
CA ILE A 539 12.90 13.35 -0.57
C ILE A 539 13.78 12.33 -1.33
N ASN A 540 13.37 11.06 -1.39
CA ASN A 540 14.19 9.92 -1.88
C ASN A 540 14.75 10.11 -3.32
N GLU A 541 13.96 10.68 -4.24
CA GLU A 541 14.37 10.95 -5.63
C GLU A 541 15.04 12.33 -5.83
N GLU A 542 15.32 13.11 -4.78
CA GLU A 542 16.02 14.40 -4.88
C GLU A 542 17.38 14.33 -4.15
N PRO A 543 18.49 14.08 -4.89
CA PRO A 543 19.82 13.86 -4.30
C PRO A 543 20.35 14.99 -3.43
N SER A 544 19.85 16.22 -3.59
CA SER A 544 20.22 17.35 -2.71
C SER A 544 19.56 17.30 -1.32
N THR A 545 18.76 16.27 -1.03
CA THR A 545 18.06 16.04 0.25
C THR A 545 18.28 14.63 0.82
N ASN A 546 19.41 14.01 0.48
CA ASN A 546 19.81 12.69 0.94
C ASN A 546 21.27 12.70 1.42
N ASP A 547 21.60 11.89 2.42
CA ASP A 547 22.97 11.62 2.88
C ASP A 547 23.84 10.94 1.79
N GLY A 548 23.19 10.32 0.80
CA GLY A 548 23.83 9.66 -0.35
C GLY A 548 24.05 8.16 -0.14
N VAL A 549 24.72 7.52 -1.11
CA VAL A 549 25.02 6.08 -1.09
C VAL A 549 26.45 5.86 -0.60
N ILE A 550 26.66 4.92 0.32
CA ILE A 550 28.00 4.60 0.84
C ILE A 550 28.84 3.81 -0.17
N PHE A 551 30.16 3.99 -0.11
CA PHE A 551 31.10 3.22 -0.93
C PHE A 551 31.14 1.73 -0.53
N ASP A 552 31.20 0.83 -1.52
CA ASP A 552 31.41 -0.61 -1.32
C ASP A 552 32.76 -1.07 -1.93
N PRO A 553 33.75 -1.51 -1.11
CA PRO A 553 35.04 -1.99 -1.61
C PRO A 553 34.97 -3.29 -2.46
N LEU A 554 33.81 -3.96 -2.55
CA LEU A 554 33.61 -5.09 -3.47
C LEU A 554 33.21 -4.67 -4.89
N THR A 555 32.76 -3.43 -5.10
CA THR A 555 32.30 -2.92 -6.41
C THR A 555 33.14 -1.74 -6.90
N GLU A 556 33.69 -0.94 -5.99
CA GLU A 556 34.45 0.28 -6.32
C GLU A 556 35.64 0.52 -5.39
N LYS A 557 36.41 1.60 -5.66
CA LYS A 557 37.60 1.94 -4.88
C LYS A 557 37.29 2.98 -3.80
N VAL A 558 37.31 2.56 -2.54
CA VAL A 558 37.14 3.45 -1.40
C VAL A 558 38.35 4.41 -1.25
N PRO A 559 38.15 5.72 -1.01
CA PRO A 559 39.23 6.66 -0.74
C PRO A 559 40.10 6.26 0.47
N ALA A 560 41.42 6.28 0.31
CA ALA A 560 42.37 5.94 1.37
C ALA A 560 42.25 6.85 2.62
N LEU A 561 41.79 8.10 2.44
CA LEU A 561 41.53 9.04 3.54
C LEU A 561 40.41 8.57 4.48
N LEU A 562 39.44 7.80 3.96
CA LEU A 562 38.35 7.20 4.76
C LEU A 562 38.75 5.86 5.42
N GLY A 563 39.97 5.37 5.16
CA GLY A 563 40.43 4.04 5.57
C GLY A 563 40.45 2.99 4.46
N GLY A 564 40.12 3.36 3.21
CA GLY A 564 40.08 2.42 2.08
C GLY A 564 39.15 1.25 2.36
N ASP A 565 39.56 0.04 1.97
CA ASP A 565 38.79 -1.21 2.14
C ASP A 565 38.49 -1.59 3.62
N THR A 566 38.98 -0.82 4.59
CA THR A 566 38.70 -1.00 6.03
C THR A 566 37.74 0.06 6.63
N ALA A 567 37.23 0.96 5.80
CA ALA A 567 36.23 1.96 6.15
C ALA A 567 34.88 1.31 6.47
N LEU A 568 34.16 1.87 7.44
CA LEU A 568 32.77 1.50 7.73
C LEU A 568 32.02 2.77 8.14
N ILE A 569 30.97 3.11 7.39
CA ILE A 569 30.24 4.38 7.52
C ILE A 569 29.15 4.25 8.60
N MET A 570 28.88 5.33 9.34
CA MET A 570 27.86 5.39 10.40
C MET A 570 26.69 6.27 9.96
N ALA A 571 25.45 5.79 10.10
CA ALA A 571 24.27 6.61 9.84
C ALA A 571 24.14 7.81 10.80
N SER A 572 24.73 7.71 12.00
CA SER A 572 24.70 8.79 12.99
C SER A 572 25.31 10.10 12.49
N ASP A 573 26.33 10.04 11.62
CA ASP A 573 26.98 11.22 11.06
C ASP A 573 26.10 11.97 10.03
N GLY A 574 25.20 11.25 9.34
CA GLY A 574 24.31 11.75 8.29
C GLY A 574 22.89 12.10 8.74
N LEU A 575 22.58 12.03 10.04
CA LEU A 575 21.21 12.20 10.53
C LEU A 575 20.62 13.61 10.31
N GLU A 576 19.59 13.67 9.48
CA GLU A 576 18.67 14.80 9.32
C GLU A 576 17.47 14.69 10.28
N PHE A 577 17.04 15.84 10.81
CA PHE A 577 15.90 15.97 11.71
C PHE A 577 14.83 16.87 11.09
N GLU A 578 13.63 16.86 11.66
CA GLU A 578 12.45 17.58 11.13
C GLU A 578 12.06 17.25 9.68
N SER A 579 12.52 16.11 9.14
CA SER A 579 12.04 15.65 7.83
C SER A 579 10.53 15.41 7.84
N ARG A 580 9.85 15.75 6.74
CA ARG A 580 8.39 15.81 6.73
C ARG A 580 7.75 14.47 7.07
N ASP A 581 8.27 13.37 6.53
CA ASP A 581 7.76 12.04 6.84
C ASP A 581 8.21 11.53 8.23
N ALA A 582 9.33 11.99 8.81
CA ALA A 582 9.66 11.70 10.21
C ALA A 582 8.65 12.37 11.17
N LEU A 583 8.32 13.65 10.95
CA LEU A 583 7.32 14.37 11.76
C LEU A 583 5.90 13.82 11.57
N LEU A 584 5.55 13.36 10.37
CA LEU A 584 4.28 12.65 10.14
C LEU A 584 4.28 11.27 10.82
N ALA A 585 5.32 10.47 10.64
CA ALA A 585 5.46 9.18 11.31
C ALA A 585 5.32 9.35 12.82
N TYR A 586 6.07 10.30 13.41
CA TYR A 586 5.94 10.71 14.80
C TYR A 586 4.46 10.98 15.14
N ARG A 587 3.76 11.90 14.45
CA ARG A 587 2.32 12.17 14.67
C ARG A 587 1.43 10.90 14.64
N PHE A 588 1.78 9.87 13.87
CA PHE A 588 1.07 8.58 13.80
C PHE A 588 1.52 7.50 14.82
N GLY A 589 2.39 7.83 15.77
CA GLY A 589 2.85 6.90 16.84
C GLY A 589 4.27 6.36 16.60
N VAL A 590 4.86 6.81 15.50
CA VAL A 590 6.24 6.70 14.99
C VAL A 590 7.41 7.08 15.88
N THR A 591 7.34 6.96 17.22
CA THR A 591 8.20 7.71 18.19
C THR A 591 9.71 7.74 17.92
N SER A 592 10.24 6.67 17.33
CA SER A 592 11.67 6.57 17.01
C SER A 592 11.88 5.72 15.77
N ALA A 593 13.05 5.82 15.17
CA ALA A 593 13.44 5.02 14.03
C ALA A 593 14.87 4.52 14.18
N ILE A 594 15.10 3.32 13.69
CA ILE A 594 16.44 2.74 13.53
C ILE A 594 16.72 2.70 12.04
N THR A 595 17.80 3.36 11.62
CA THR A 595 18.16 3.45 10.21
C THR A 595 19.64 3.12 10.00
N ALA A 596 19.99 2.66 8.81
CA ALA A 596 21.35 2.34 8.40
C ALA A 596 21.68 3.12 7.12
N PRO A 597 22.96 3.40 6.83
CA PRO A 597 23.33 4.13 5.62
C PRO A 597 22.78 3.50 4.35
N LYS A 598 22.34 4.32 3.39
CA LYS A 598 21.87 3.84 2.08
C LYS A 598 23.02 3.15 1.35
N SER A 599 22.80 1.91 0.93
CA SER A 599 23.80 1.13 0.20
C SER A 599 23.23 0.47 -1.06
N SER A 600 24.11 0.25 -2.04
CA SER A 600 23.79 -0.44 -3.30
C SER A 600 24.54 -1.77 -3.47
N GLY A 601 25.15 -2.27 -2.39
CA GLY A 601 26.10 -3.39 -2.41
C GLY A 601 26.09 -4.22 -1.12
N PHE A 602 27.18 -4.93 -0.86
CA PHE A 602 27.32 -5.85 0.27
C PHE A 602 27.42 -5.13 1.62
N TYR A 603 28.18 -4.03 1.71
CA TYR A 603 28.28 -3.27 2.96
C TYR A 603 27.06 -2.36 3.13
N GLY A 604 26.42 -2.42 4.31
CA GLY A 604 25.33 -1.53 4.71
C GLY A 604 25.73 -0.52 5.80
N GLY A 605 26.94 -0.61 6.37
CA GLY A 605 27.42 0.35 7.37
C GLY A 605 26.99 0.03 8.81
N LEU A 606 26.89 1.08 9.64
CA LEU A 606 26.51 1.01 11.05
C LEU A 606 25.22 1.79 11.29
N GLY A 607 24.22 1.11 11.85
CA GLY A 607 22.90 1.69 12.10
C GLY A 607 22.86 2.60 13.33
N VAL A 608 21.89 3.50 13.39
CA VAL A 608 21.65 4.48 14.47
C VAL A 608 20.19 4.42 14.93
N HIS A 609 19.92 4.63 16.22
CA HIS A 609 18.57 4.80 16.77
C HIS A 609 18.36 6.28 17.15
N PHE A 610 17.30 6.90 16.64
CA PHE A 610 17.00 8.31 16.86
C PHE A 610 15.50 8.57 17.08
N SER A 611 15.15 9.69 17.72
CA SER A 611 13.77 10.15 17.85
C SER A 611 13.32 10.88 16.59
N THR A 612 12.22 10.43 16.00
CA THR A 612 11.59 11.07 14.81
C THR A 612 10.94 12.42 15.13
N GLY A 613 10.79 12.74 16.43
CA GLY A 613 10.25 14.01 16.92
C GLY A 613 11.29 14.95 17.52
N ALA A 614 12.58 14.71 17.31
CA ALA A 614 13.61 15.67 17.69
C ALA A 614 13.79 16.75 16.61
N ALA A 615 14.09 17.97 17.04
CA ALA A 615 14.30 19.13 16.17
C ALA A 615 15.71 19.14 15.54
N HIS A 616 16.70 18.61 16.24
CA HIS A 616 18.09 18.52 15.78
C HIS A 616 18.91 17.52 16.61
N ARG A 617 20.04 17.05 16.08
CA ARG A 617 20.96 16.10 16.73
C ARG A 617 21.41 16.50 18.15
N MET A 618 21.45 17.79 18.45
CA MET A 618 21.84 18.33 19.77
C MET A 618 20.70 18.36 20.81
N GLU A 619 19.48 17.92 20.48
CA GLU A 619 18.38 17.86 21.44
C GLU A 619 18.56 16.63 22.34
N SER A 620 18.26 16.75 23.63
CA SER A 620 18.36 15.65 24.58
C SER A 620 17.43 14.49 24.16
N GLY A 621 18.00 13.31 23.89
CA GLY A 621 17.25 12.16 23.39
C GLY A 621 17.02 12.15 21.86
N ALA A 622 17.59 13.10 21.10
CA ALA A 622 17.53 13.08 19.65
C ALA A 622 18.17 11.82 19.07
N VAL A 623 19.39 11.52 19.52
CA VAL A 623 20.05 10.23 19.27
C VAL A 623 19.87 9.38 20.52
N ILE A 624 19.27 8.22 20.35
CA ILE A 624 19.01 7.25 21.43
C ILE A 624 20.20 6.30 21.55
N GLN A 625 20.77 5.87 20.43
CA GLN A 625 21.98 5.03 20.39
C GLN A 625 22.76 5.27 19.07
N ASP A 626 24.00 5.77 19.16
CA ASP A 626 24.82 6.14 17.99
C ASP A 626 25.22 4.97 17.08
N VAL A 627 25.31 3.75 17.64
CA VAL A 627 25.58 2.52 16.88
C VAL A 627 24.70 1.38 17.41
N THR A 628 23.80 0.88 16.57
CA THR A 628 22.89 -0.24 16.87
C THR A 628 23.49 -1.57 16.43
N ALA A 629 23.71 -1.74 15.13
CA ALA A 629 24.16 -2.97 14.49
C ALA A 629 25.15 -2.74 13.35
N VAL A 630 25.84 -3.80 12.93
CA VAL A 630 26.52 -3.86 11.62
C VAL A 630 25.51 -4.32 10.58
N HIS A 631 25.37 -3.58 9.49
CA HIS A 631 24.48 -3.91 8.38
C HIS A 631 25.27 -4.41 7.17
N VAL A 632 24.81 -5.50 6.56
CA VAL A 632 25.27 -6.03 5.27
C VAL A 632 24.08 -6.55 4.46
N SER A 633 24.23 -6.65 3.15
CA SER A 633 23.25 -7.28 2.26
C SER A 633 23.86 -8.50 1.57
N VAL A 634 23.13 -9.61 1.57
CA VAL A 634 23.47 -10.81 0.78
C VAL A 634 22.31 -11.12 -0.17
N ARG A 635 22.42 -10.66 -1.41
CA ARG A 635 21.34 -10.66 -2.41
C ARG A 635 21.89 -10.71 -3.84
N HIS A 636 21.01 -10.78 -4.84
CA HIS A 636 21.41 -10.74 -6.26
C HIS A 636 21.80 -9.31 -6.68
N PHE A 637 23.11 -9.06 -6.74
CA PHE A 637 23.70 -7.96 -7.50
C PHE A 637 24.17 -8.46 -8.88
N GLU A 638 24.36 -7.57 -9.87
CA GLU A 638 25.09 -7.93 -11.10
C GLU A 638 26.51 -8.40 -10.73
N LYS A 639 27.18 -7.65 -9.84
CA LYS A 639 28.45 -7.98 -9.19
C LYS A 639 28.47 -7.34 -7.80
N PRO A 640 29.09 -7.96 -6.78
CA PRO A 640 29.70 -9.30 -6.78
C PRO A 640 28.66 -10.43 -6.64
N SER A 641 29.04 -11.66 -6.99
CA SER A 641 28.16 -12.84 -6.83
C SER A 641 27.85 -13.14 -5.35
N ILE A 642 26.70 -13.79 -5.08
CA ILE A 642 26.33 -14.26 -3.73
C ILE A 642 27.46 -15.10 -3.09
N SER A 643 28.13 -15.95 -3.87
CA SER A 643 29.28 -16.73 -3.40
C SER A 643 30.46 -15.87 -2.93
N THR A 644 30.70 -14.73 -3.58
CA THR A 644 31.73 -13.75 -3.19
C THR A 644 31.30 -12.95 -1.96
N GLN A 645 30.02 -12.58 -1.86
CA GLN A 645 29.42 -11.92 -0.68
C GLN A 645 29.54 -12.83 0.55
N ILE A 646 29.11 -14.09 0.46
CA ILE A 646 29.24 -15.11 1.52
C ILE A 646 30.71 -15.37 1.87
N ALA A 647 31.61 -15.44 0.90
CA ALA A 647 33.05 -15.60 1.16
C ALA A 647 33.64 -14.39 1.91
N THR A 648 33.19 -13.18 1.58
CA THR A 648 33.58 -11.94 2.27
C THR A 648 33.06 -11.95 3.70
N LEU A 649 31.78 -12.24 3.91
CA LEU A 649 31.19 -12.34 5.25
C LEU A 649 31.88 -13.41 6.11
N ARG A 650 32.13 -14.60 5.54
CA ARG A 650 32.90 -15.67 6.20
C ARG A 650 34.29 -15.17 6.63
N ARG A 651 35.03 -14.47 5.75
CA ARG A 651 36.34 -13.89 6.07
C ARG A 651 36.27 -12.91 7.24
N LEU A 652 35.27 -12.03 7.25
CA LEU A 652 35.04 -11.04 8.31
C LEU A 652 34.68 -11.71 9.65
N LEU A 653 33.96 -12.84 9.62
CA LEU A 653 33.57 -13.59 10.82
C LEU A 653 34.66 -14.54 11.36
N HIS A 654 35.64 -14.99 10.57
CA HIS A 654 36.79 -15.79 11.09
C HIS A 654 38.03 -14.93 11.42
N GLY A 655 38.32 -13.89 10.65
CA GLY A 655 39.65 -13.26 10.60
C GLY A 655 39.74 -11.87 11.22
N LYS A 656 40.92 -11.50 11.73
CA LYS A 656 41.23 -10.09 12.02
C LYS A 656 41.24 -9.30 10.70
N ALA A 657 40.17 -8.55 10.45
CA ALA A 657 40.25 -7.37 9.59
C ALA A 657 40.82 -6.21 10.40
N ASP A 658 41.44 -5.24 9.72
CA ASP A 658 41.95 -4.02 10.32
C ASP A 658 40.91 -2.89 10.23
N GLY A 659 41.23 -1.72 10.81
CA GLY A 659 40.40 -0.52 10.72
C GLY A 659 39.02 -0.64 11.38
N MET A 660 38.06 0.15 10.88
CA MET A 660 36.71 0.25 11.45
C MET A 660 35.92 -1.05 11.23
N VAL A 661 36.00 -1.63 10.03
CA VAL A 661 35.42 -2.95 9.74
C VAL A 661 35.91 -4.00 10.75
N GLY A 662 37.21 -4.07 11.00
CA GLY A 662 37.81 -4.96 12.00
C GLY A 662 37.25 -4.79 13.41
N HIS A 663 37.17 -3.55 13.89
CA HIS A 663 36.66 -3.22 15.22
C HIS A 663 35.20 -3.64 15.42
N TYR A 664 34.33 -3.37 14.45
CA TYR A 664 32.90 -3.66 14.60
C TYR A 664 32.57 -5.14 14.32
N PHE A 665 33.27 -5.82 13.41
CA PHE A 665 33.13 -7.27 13.28
C PHE A 665 33.67 -8.04 14.50
N GLU A 666 34.65 -7.51 15.23
CA GLU A 666 35.04 -8.08 16.54
C GLU A 666 33.92 -7.93 17.59
N LYS A 667 33.20 -6.80 17.61
CA LYS A 667 32.00 -6.61 18.46
C LYS A 667 30.86 -7.56 18.10
N VAL A 668 30.69 -7.88 16.81
CA VAL A 668 29.75 -8.92 16.34
C VAL A 668 30.18 -10.31 16.83
N ARG A 669 31.44 -10.70 16.62
CA ARG A 669 31.98 -12.01 17.03
C ARG A 669 31.90 -12.25 18.54
N SER A 670 32.09 -11.20 19.33
CA SER A 670 32.00 -11.24 20.78
C SER A 670 30.56 -11.10 21.31
N GLY A 671 29.55 -11.05 20.43
CA GLY A 671 28.13 -11.00 20.80
C GLY A 671 27.67 -9.67 21.41
N HIS A 672 28.46 -8.60 21.33
CA HIS A 672 28.10 -7.30 21.89
C HIS A 672 26.98 -6.64 21.06
N ILE A 673 27.19 -6.51 19.75
CA ILE A 673 26.23 -5.93 18.79
C ILE A 673 25.77 -6.99 17.78
N PRO A 674 24.55 -6.88 17.22
CA PRO A 674 24.10 -7.79 16.18
C PRO A 674 24.70 -7.48 14.81
N LEU A 675 24.71 -8.51 13.98
CA LEU A 675 24.86 -8.42 12.53
C LEU A 675 23.47 -8.52 11.88
N VAL A 676 23.07 -7.47 11.17
CA VAL A 676 21.83 -7.41 10.41
C VAL A 676 22.15 -7.70 8.95
N ILE A 677 21.46 -8.69 8.38
CA ILE A 677 21.70 -9.16 7.02
C ILE A 677 20.41 -9.02 6.20
N GLU A 678 20.40 -8.16 5.18
CA GLU A 678 19.35 -8.20 4.16
C GLU A 678 19.52 -9.48 3.34
N ALA A 679 18.53 -10.39 3.41
CA ALA A 679 18.49 -11.60 2.60
C ALA A 679 17.04 -12.05 2.44
N HIS A 680 16.58 -12.16 1.18
CA HIS A 680 15.19 -12.50 0.87
C HIS A 680 15.02 -14.00 0.57
N SER A 681 15.97 -14.60 -0.14
CA SER A 681 15.92 -15.99 -0.61
C SER A 681 16.24 -17.01 0.49
N ALA A 682 15.44 -18.08 0.58
CA ALA A 682 15.62 -19.17 1.53
C ALA A 682 16.98 -19.87 1.35
N ASP A 683 17.48 -20.00 0.12
CA ASP A 683 18.77 -20.65 -0.15
C ASP A 683 19.96 -19.81 0.39
N ILE A 684 19.82 -18.49 0.40
CA ILE A 684 20.78 -17.57 1.04
C ILE A 684 20.65 -17.67 2.56
N ILE A 685 19.42 -17.60 3.09
CA ILE A 685 19.15 -17.69 4.53
C ILE A 685 19.68 -19.01 5.12
N ALA A 686 19.48 -20.14 4.44
CA ALA A 686 20.05 -21.42 4.83
C ALA A 686 21.59 -21.39 4.87
N THR A 687 22.22 -20.75 3.88
CA THR A 687 23.69 -20.56 3.84
C THR A 687 24.17 -19.70 5.02
N LEU A 688 23.41 -18.68 5.41
CA LEU A 688 23.70 -17.83 6.58
C LEU A 688 23.51 -18.59 7.91
N ILE A 689 22.48 -19.43 8.04
CA ILE A 689 22.29 -20.33 9.19
C ILE A 689 23.47 -21.30 9.33
N ILE A 690 23.94 -21.89 8.22
CA ILE A 690 25.12 -22.77 8.20
C ILE A 690 26.37 -21.99 8.62
N LEU A 691 26.62 -20.81 8.05
CA LEU A 691 27.76 -19.97 8.39
C LEU A 691 27.76 -19.57 9.87
N LYS A 692 26.60 -19.22 10.45
CA LYS A 692 26.48 -18.97 11.89
C LYS A 692 26.90 -20.18 12.72
N LYS A 693 26.37 -21.37 12.38
CA LYS A 693 26.73 -22.63 13.06
C LYS A 693 28.23 -22.97 12.92
N GLU A 694 28.85 -22.68 11.77
CA GLU A 694 30.30 -22.80 11.54
C GLU A 694 31.10 -21.91 12.53
N ILE A 695 30.78 -20.61 12.60
CA ILE A 695 31.50 -19.63 13.43
C ILE A 695 31.27 -19.87 14.93
N GLU A 696 30.06 -20.25 15.34
CA GLU A 696 29.75 -20.55 16.75
C GLU A 696 30.45 -21.82 17.23
N ALA A 697 30.62 -22.82 16.38
CA ALA A 697 31.36 -24.04 16.71
C ALA A 697 32.86 -23.78 16.94
N GLU A 698 33.46 -22.84 16.20
CA GLU A 698 34.86 -22.44 16.38
C GLU A 698 35.04 -21.49 17.58
N SER A 699 34.26 -20.40 17.64
CA SER A 699 34.41 -19.34 18.64
C SER A 699 33.85 -19.70 20.02
N ARG A 700 32.83 -20.58 20.08
CA ARG A 700 32.00 -20.88 21.26
C ARG A 700 31.24 -19.68 21.83
N ILE A 701 31.10 -18.60 21.06
CA ILE A 701 30.33 -17.41 21.43
C ILE A 701 29.10 -17.35 20.52
N PRO A 702 27.87 -17.22 21.06
CA PRO A 702 26.68 -17.11 20.23
C PRO A 702 26.65 -15.76 19.50
N LEU A 703 26.51 -15.80 18.17
CA LEU A 703 26.36 -14.61 17.33
C LEU A 703 24.92 -14.12 17.38
N LYS A 704 24.74 -12.82 17.58
CA LYS A 704 23.45 -12.13 17.37
C LYS A 704 23.30 -11.85 15.87
N ILE A 705 22.41 -12.57 15.18
CA ILE A 705 22.10 -12.33 13.76
C ILE A 705 20.60 -12.07 13.60
N THR A 706 20.29 -11.06 12.79
CA THR A 706 18.93 -10.70 12.38
C THR A 706 18.88 -10.69 10.86
N ILE A 707 17.89 -11.36 10.26
CA ILE A 707 17.63 -11.29 8.81
C ILE A 707 16.58 -10.22 8.55
N THR A 708 16.76 -9.41 7.51
CA THR A 708 15.75 -8.47 7.03
C THR A 708 15.43 -8.65 5.53
N GLY A 709 14.32 -8.08 5.08
CA GLY A 709 13.68 -8.43 3.82
C GLY A 709 12.92 -9.74 3.96
N ALA A 710 13.67 -10.85 3.99
CA ALA A 710 13.22 -12.14 4.52
C ALA A 710 11.97 -12.76 3.86
N ALA A 711 11.67 -12.42 2.60
CA ALA A 711 10.47 -12.83 1.88
C ALA A 711 10.20 -14.36 1.93
N GLU A 712 11.24 -15.17 1.76
CA GLU A 712 11.16 -16.64 1.77
C GLU A 712 11.49 -17.28 3.15
N ALA A 713 11.72 -16.49 4.20
CA ALA A 713 12.15 -16.97 5.52
C ALA A 713 11.16 -17.93 6.20
N HIS A 714 9.88 -17.84 5.88
CA HIS A 714 8.84 -18.76 6.35
C HIS A 714 9.09 -20.23 5.93
N LEU A 715 9.89 -20.47 4.87
CA LEU A 715 10.31 -21.82 4.45
C LEU A 715 11.35 -22.45 5.39
N LEU A 716 11.97 -21.65 6.26
CA LEU A 716 13.03 -22.03 7.19
C LEU A 716 12.71 -21.62 8.63
N ALA A 717 11.42 -21.47 8.96
CA ALA A 717 10.97 -20.91 10.24
C ALA A 717 11.49 -21.70 11.44
N ASN A 718 11.56 -23.04 11.33
CA ASN A 718 12.09 -23.90 12.38
C ASN A 718 13.61 -23.75 12.52
N GLU A 719 14.34 -23.76 11.39
CA GLU A 719 15.79 -23.66 11.33
C GLU A 719 16.29 -22.30 11.83
N LEU A 720 15.53 -21.23 11.58
CA LEU A 720 15.75 -19.89 12.13
C LEU A 720 15.55 -19.87 13.65
N ALA A 721 14.47 -20.47 14.15
CA ALA A 721 14.18 -20.55 15.58
C ALA A 721 15.24 -21.40 16.33
N GLU A 722 15.61 -22.56 15.80
CA GLU A 722 16.68 -23.42 16.33
C GLU A 722 18.04 -22.71 16.35
N ALA A 723 18.32 -21.88 15.35
CA ALA A 723 19.54 -21.07 15.31
C ALA A 723 19.46 -19.81 16.19
N GLY A 724 18.29 -19.46 16.75
CA GLY A 724 18.09 -18.21 17.48
C GLY A 724 18.27 -16.96 16.61
N ILE A 725 17.97 -17.07 15.31
CA ILE A 725 17.99 -15.95 14.37
C ILE A 725 16.60 -15.32 14.32
N GLY A 726 16.54 -14.00 14.53
CA GLY A 726 15.30 -13.24 14.38
C GLY A 726 15.13 -12.64 12.98
N VAL A 727 13.92 -12.20 12.68
CA VAL A 727 13.52 -11.73 11.34
C VAL A 727 12.78 -10.40 11.43
N ILE A 728 13.15 -9.43 10.59
CA ILE A 728 12.35 -8.21 10.36
C ILE A 728 11.85 -8.22 8.92
N LEU A 729 10.54 -8.41 8.73
CA LEU A 729 9.91 -8.42 7.41
C LEU A 729 9.76 -6.99 6.89
N VAL A 730 10.30 -6.74 5.69
CA VAL A 730 10.27 -5.45 5.01
C VAL A 730 10.04 -5.73 3.51
N PRO A 731 8.84 -5.47 2.96
CA PRO A 731 7.62 -4.99 3.64
C PRO A 731 6.94 -6.06 4.51
N SER A 732 6.03 -5.63 5.38
CA SER A 732 5.14 -6.48 6.21
C SER A 732 4.21 -7.39 5.38
N ARG A 733 3.69 -6.83 4.28
CA ARG A 733 2.70 -7.43 3.38
C ARG A 733 3.42 -7.93 2.14
N SER A 734 3.73 -9.22 2.13
CA SER A 734 4.52 -9.88 1.09
C SER A 734 3.90 -9.72 -0.31
N PHE A 735 4.66 -9.11 -1.23
CA PHE A 735 4.38 -9.04 -2.67
C PHE A 735 5.68 -9.34 -3.44
N PRO A 736 5.65 -10.09 -4.57
CA PRO A 736 6.88 -10.56 -5.19
C PRO A 736 7.46 -9.48 -6.11
N TYR A 737 8.02 -8.40 -5.54
CA TYR A 737 8.53 -7.28 -6.34
C TYR A 737 9.78 -7.66 -7.15
N VAL A 738 10.71 -8.43 -6.56
CA VAL A 738 11.92 -8.91 -7.25
C VAL A 738 12.02 -10.43 -7.23
N TRP A 739 12.92 -10.99 -8.05
CA TRP A 739 13.08 -12.44 -8.24
C TRP A 739 13.32 -13.22 -6.94
N GLU A 740 13.96 -12.60 -5.95
CA GLU A 740 14.24 -13.23 -4.65
C GLU A 740 12.99 -13.44 -3.81
N ASP A 741 11.93 -12.68 -4.09
CA ASP A 741 10.65 -12.72 -3.37
C ASP A 741 9.67 -13.71 -4.00
N ARG A 742 10.00 -14.34 -5.14
CA ARG A 742 9.05 -15.13 -5.95
C ARG A 742 8.29 -16.25 -5.19
N ARG A 743 8.83 -16.73 -4.05
CA ARG A 743 8.17 -17.72 -3.17
C ARG A 743 7.55 -17.09 -1.92
N ILE A 744 7.04 -15.84 -1.96
CA ILE A 744 6.32 -15.23 -0.83
C ILE A 744 5.26 -16.14 -0.20
N LEU A 745 5.00 -15.97 1.11
CA LEU A 745 3.78 -16.47 1.75
C LEU A 745 2.74 -15.35 1.75
N PRO A 746 1.74 -15.37 0.85
CA PRO A 746 0.94 -14.19 0.52
C PRO A 746 -0.11 -13.81 1.57
N GLY A 747 -0.44 -14.68 2.53
CA GLY A 747 -1.50 -14.45 3.51
C GLY A 747 -2.92 -14.69 2.95
N PRO A 748 -3.95 -14.45 3.79
CA PRO A 748 -5.35 -14.46 3.38
C PRO A 748 -5.64 -13.59 2.13
N PRO A 749 -6.57 -13.99 1.24
CA PRO A 749 -7.34 -15.23 1.26
C PRO A 749 -6.60 -16.44 0.65
N LEU A 750 -5.39 -16.27 0.13
CA LEU A 750 -4.66 -17.31 -0.62
C LEU A 750 -4.05 -18.38 0.29
N THR A 751 -3.57 -17.99 1.49
CA THR A 751 -2.99 -18.93 2.47
C THR A 751 -3.51 -18.68 3.88
N ASN A 752 -3.61 -19.74 4.70
CA ASN A 752 -4.09 -19.70 6.09
C ASN A 752 -3.18 -18.93 7.08
N GLN A 753 -1.99 -18.55 6.60
CA GLN A 753 -0.95 -17.84 7.34
C GLN A 753 -0.27 -16.86 6.39
N SER A 754 0.10 -15.68 6.90
CA SER A 754 1.11 -14.79 6.33
C SER A 754 2.50 -15.15 6.85
N SER A 755 3.56 -14.57 6.26
CA SER A 755 4.95 -14.77 6.71
C SER A 755 5.13 -14.51 8.22
N ILE A 756 4.51 -13.44 8.75
CA ILE A 756 4.55 -13.07 10.18
C ILE A 756 4.02 -14.22 11.04
N MET A 757 2.86 -14.77 10.67
CA MET A 757 2.17 -15.81 11.45
C MET A 757 2.91 -17.15 11.41
N ALA A 758 3.52 -17.50 10.28
CA ALA A 758 4.32 -18.72 10.14
C ALA A 758 5.60 -18.65 10.99
N LEU A 759 6.32 -17.51 10.95
CA LEU A 759 7.53 -17.28 11.74
C LEU A 759 7.22 -17.22 13.25
N HIS A 760 6.18 -16.48 13.65
CA HIS A 760 5.76 -16.39 15.05
C HIS A 760 5.34 -17.76 15.62
N ALA A 761 4.61 -18.57 14.85
CA ALA A 761 4.22 -19.92 15.27
C ALA A 761 5.41 -20.89 15.45
N ALA A 762 6.55 -20.63 14.79
CA ALA A 762 7.80 -21.36 14.99
C ALA A 762 8.64 -20.83 16.18
N ASN A 763 8.17 -19.80 16.89
CA ASN A 763 8.90 -19.05 17.93
C ASN A 763 10.10 -18.23 17.42
N VAL A 764 10.10 -17.84 16.13
CA VAL A 764 11.03 -16.82 15.63
C VAL A 764 10.63 -15.46 16.23
N VAL A 765 11.61 -14.66 16.67
CA VAL A 765 11.36 -13.27 17.05
C VAL A 765 11.15 -12.46 15.77
N VAL A 766 9.91 -12.03 15.54
CA VAL A 766 9.50 -11.27 14.34
C VAL A 766 9.43 -9.78 14.65
N GLY A 767 9.93 -8.96 13.73
CA GLY A 767 9.65 -7.53 13.62
C GLY A 767 8.94 -7.20 12.31
N ILE A 768 8.21 -6.08 12.29
CA ILE A 768 7.69 -5.45 11.08
C ILE A 768 8.47 -4.15 10.82
N GLY A 769 9.00 -3.99 9.61
CA GLY A 769 9.53 -2.71 9.13
C GLY A 769 8.79 -2.18 7.91
N CYS A 770 9.14 -0.96 7.51
CA CYS A 770 8.61 -0.24 6.36
C CYS A 770 9.70 -0.09 5.28
N GLN A 771 9.32 -0.17 4.00
CA GLN A 771 10.27 -0.10 2.89
C GLN A 771 10.62 1.34 2.53
N GLU A 772 9.61 2.21 2.38
CA GLU A 772 9.78 3.61 2.01
C GLU A 772 9.70 4.56 3.22
N ILE A 773 10.23 5.77 3.07
CA ILE A 773 10.18 6.78 4.15
C ILE A 773 8.75 7.25 4.46
N TRP A 774 7.89 7.34 3.45
CA TRP A 774 6.49 7.75 3.61
C TRP A 774 5.61 6.66 4.25
N ASP A 775 6.01 5.38 4.17
CA ASP A 775 5.33 4.26 4.83
C ASP A 775 5.50 4.28 6.36
N ALA A 776 6.48 5.00 6.90
CA ALA A 776 6.77 5.00 8.33
C ALA A 776 5.56 5.47 9.17
N ARG A 777 4.67 6.32 8.64
CA ARG A 777 3.38 6.70 9.28
C ARG A 777 2.29 5.62 9.20
N ASN A 778 2.40 4.69 8.26
CA ASN A 778 1.44 3.61 8.04
C ASN A 778 1.72 2.38 8.91
N LEU A 779 2.88 2.33 9.58
CA LEU A 779 3.29 1.25 10.49
C LEU A 779 2.22 0.81 11.51
N PRO A 780 1.40 1.70 12.14
CA PRO A 780 0.29 1.27 12.99
C PRO A 780 -0.76 0.44 12.24
N PHE A 781 -1.05 0.78 10.97
CA PHE A 781 -1.95 0.00 10.14
C PHE A 781 -1.35 -1.35 9.76
N ASP A 782 -0.05 -1.43 9.47
CA ASP A 782 0.64 -2.71 9.19
C ASP A 782 0.62 -3.66 10.40
N VAL A 783 0.90 -3.13 11.60
CA VAL A 783 0.84 -3.88 12.86
C VAL A 783 -0.60 -4.31 13.19
N ALA A 784 -1.57 -3.41 13.01
CA ALA A 784 -2.99 -3.72 13.20
C ALA A 784 -3.48 -4.79 12.22
N TRP A 785 -3.10 -4.70 10.95
CA TRP A 785 -3.44 -5.67 9.92
C TRP A 785 -2.88 -7.05 10.26
N ALA A 786 -1.62 -7.13 10.70
CA ALA A 786 -1.00 -8.39 11.15
C ALA A 786 -1.76 -9.03 12.32
N ALA A 787 -2.22 -8.23 13.29
CA ALA A 787 -3.04 -8.71 14.41
C ALA A 787 -4.44 -9.20 13.97
N ILE A 788 -5.08 -8.47 13.04
CA ILE A 788 -6.39 -8.82 12.47
C ILE A 788 -6.31 -10.14 11.68
N GLU A 789 -5.32 -10.29 10.80
CA GLU A 789 -5.11 -11.55 10.05
C GLU A 789 -4.79 -12.73 10.97
N ALA A 790 -4.04 -12.51 12.05
CA ALA A 790 -3.69 -13.55 13.00
C ALA A 790 -4.91 -14.18 13.68
N GLY A 791 -6.01 -13.45 13.84
CA GLY A 791 -7.27 -13.99 14.38
C GLY A 791 -7.14 -14.47 15.82
N GLY A 792 -6.49 -13.68 16.67
CA GLY A 792 -6.21 -14.03 18.07
C GLY A 792 -5.02 -14.98 18.28
N ARG A 793 -4.35 -15.45 17.21
CA ARG A 793 -3.04 -16.14 17.30
C ARG A 793 -1.88 -15.20 17.66
N LEU A 794 -2.11 -13.90 17.62
CA LEU A 794 -1.21 -12.84 18.06
C LEU A 794 -2.00 -11.99 19.07
N SER A 795 -1.46 -11.79 20.28
CA SER A 795 -2.10 -10.88 21.25
C SER A 795 -1.92 -9.41 20.83
N ARG A 796 -2.66 -8.46 21.45
CA ARG A 796 -2.41 -7.04 21.17
C ARG A 796 -1.03 -6.61 21.69
N GLU A 797 -0.59 -7.19 22.81
CA GLU A 797 0.75 -7.03 23.38
C GLU A 797 1.84 -7.51 22.40
N ASP A 798 1.68 -8.71 21.82
CA ASP A 798 2.62 -9.24 20.83
C ASP A 798 2.62 -8.41 19.54
N ALA A 799 1.46 -7.93 19.10
CA ALA A 799 1.36 -7.06 17.93
C ALA A 799 2.14 -5.75 18.14
N ILE A 800 1.90 -5.04 19.25
CA ILE A 800 2.69 -3.86 19.62
C ILE A 800 4.17 -4.22 19.72
N ALA A 801 4.53 -5.36 20.31
CA ALA A 801 5.93 -5.80 20.43
C ALA A 801 6.61 -5.99 19.05
N ILE A 802 5.93 -6.61 18.08
CA ILE A 802 6.44 -6.80 16.70
C ILE A 802 6.75 -5.45 16.02
N GLY A 803 5.98 -4.40 16.29
CA GLY A 803 6.21 -3.04 15.80
C GLY A 803 7.07 -2.13 16.70
N SER A 804 7.62 -2.63 17.83
CA SER A 804 8.38 -1.82 18.78
C SER A 804 9.53 -2.58 19.47
N TRP A 805 9.27 -3.24 20.60
CA TRP A 805 10.26 -3.96 21.41
C TRP A 805 11.07 -5.00 20.62
N ASN A 806 10.44 -5.74 19.71
CA ASN A 806 11.14 -6.73 18.89
C ASN A 806 12.11 -6.04 17.92
N ILE A 807 11.74 -4.91 17.32
CA ILE A 807 12.63 -4.15 16.42
C ILE A 807 13.90 -3.71 17.16
N GLU A 808 13.75 -3.11 18.35
CA GLU A 808 14.89 -2.73 19.20
C GLU A 808 15.76 -3.93 19.57
N ARG A 809 15.15 -5.02 20.05
CA ARG A 809 15.86 -6.24 20.45
C ARG A 809 16.64 -6.87 19.30
N LEU A 810 16.04 -6.91 18.10
CA LEU A 810 16.64 -7.48 16.89
C LEU A 810 17.78 -6.61 16.33
N LEU A 811 17.77 -5.31 16.61
CA LEU A 811 18.76 -4.34 16.12
C LEU A 811 19.79 -3.94 17.18
N GLY A 812 19.74 -4.54 18.38
CA GLY A 812 20.78 -4.35 19.40
C GLY A 812 20.65 -3.05 20.19
N VAL A 813 19.43 -2.52 20.28
CA VAL A 813 19.12 -1.38 21.17
C VAL A 813 18.91 -1.88 22.58
N ASP A 814 19.67 -1.32 23.51
CA ASP A 814 19.55 -1.58 24.95
C ASP A 814 19.22 -0.27 25.67
N ARG A 815 17.93 -0.09 26.03
CA ARG A 815 17.42 1.10 26.72
C ARG A 815 16.44 0.76 27.83
N ASP A 816 16.48 1.54 28.90
CA ASP A 816 15.62 1.37 30.07
C ASP A 816 14.14 1.47 29.70
N ALA A 817 13.28 0.69 30.36
CA ALA A 817 11.84 0.75 30.14
C ALA A 817 11.25 2.16 30.39
N ASP A 818 11.77 2.86 31.40
CA ASP A 818 11.42 4.24 31.77
C ASP A 818 11.88 5.30 30.74
N SER A 819 12.63 4.92 29.70
CA SER A 819 13.17 5.82 28.66
C SER A 819 12.35 5.81 27.35
N ILE A 820 11.19 5.15 27.36
CA ILE A 820 10.34 5.01 26.17
C ILE A 820 9.21 6.03 26.19
N GLU A 821 9.14 6.81 25.11
CA GLU A 821 8.03 7.72 24.83
C GLU A 821 6.73 6.90 24.62
N LEU A 822 5.68 7.26 25.34
CA LEU A 822 4.38 6.60 25.24
C LEU A 822 3.42 7.45 24.39
N VAL A 823 2.55 6.78 23.65
CA VAL A 823 1.56 7.39 22.77
C VAL A 823 0.18 7.31 23.43
N ALA A 824 -0.45 8.46 23.63
CA ALA A 824 -1.83 8.55 24.12
C ALA A 824 -2.80 8.73 22.94
N THR A 825 -3.66 7.75 22.75
CA THR A 825 -4.66 7.67 21.68
C THR A 825 -6.03 8.00 22.24
N ARG A 826 -6.89 8.61 21.41
CA ARG A 826 -8.28 8.97 21.75
C ARG A 826 -9.26 8.15 20.94
N GLY A 827 -10.34 7.72 21.58
CA GLY A 827 -11.46 6.99 20.99
C GLY A 827 -11.26 5.49 20.78
N GLY A 828 -10.01 5.01 20.79
CA GLY A 828 -9.59 3.61 20.64
C GLY A 828 -8.08 3.48 20.90
N ASP A 829 -7.48 2.29 20.71
CA ASP A 829 -6.04 2.08 20.92
C ASP A 829 -5.17 2.35 19.67
N LEU A 830 -3.85 2.21 19.79
CA LEU A 830 -2.87 2.50 18.73
C LEU A 830 -3.02 1.64 17.46
N LEU A 831 -3.72 0.51 17.53
CA LEU A 831 -3.98 -0.39 16.41
C LEU A 831 -5.43 -0.28 15.89
N ASP A 832 -6.30 0.45 16.60
CA ASP A 832 -7.70 0.60 16.19
C ASP A 832 -7.86 1.65 15.09
N PHE A 833 -8.47 1.25 13.97
CA PHE A 833 -8.70 2.10 12.78
C PHE A 833 -9.57 3.36 13.01
N HIS A 834 -10.15 3.52 14.20
CA HIS A 834 -10.95 4.68 14.60
C HIS A 834 -10.23 5.62 15.57
N SER A 835 -9.02 5.29 16.02
CA SER A 835 -8.29 6.08 17.01
C SER A 835 -7.59 7.29 16.39
N LYS A 836 -7.46 8.35 17.19
CA LYS A 836 -6.67 9.53 16.85
C LYS A 836 -5.60 9.74 17.91
N ASN A 837 -4.34 9.88 17.49
CA ASN A 837 -3.27 10.23 18.42
C ASN A 837 -3.50 11.67 18.93
N THR A 838 -3.37 11.86 20.23
CA THR A 838 -3.67 13.15 20.86
C THR A 838 -2.49 13.78 21.57
N VAL A 839 -1.75 12.99 22.35
CA VAL A 839 -0.66 13.47 23.22
C VAL A 839 0.43 12.38 23.31
N ARG A 840 1.64 12.77 23.72
CA ARG A 840 2.77 11.89 24.02
C ARG A 840 3.34 12.19 25.38
N ILE A 841 3.80 11.13 26.06
CA ILE A 841 4.28 11.12 27.44
C ILE A 841 5.76 10.77 27.47
#